data_AF-A0A960PBQ9-F1
#
_entry.id   AF-A0A960PBQ9-F1
#
_cell.length_a   1.000
_cell.length_b   1.000
_cell.length_c   1.000
_cell.angle_alpha   90.00
_cell.angle_beta   90.00
_cell.angle_gamma   90.00
#
_symmetry.space_group_name_H-M   'P 1'
#
loop_
_entity.id
_entity.type
_entity.pdbx_description
1 polymer ?
#
loop_
_entity_poly.entity_id
_entity_poly.type
_entity_poly.pdbx_seq_one_letter_code
_entity_poly.pdbx_strand_id
1 'polypeptide(L)'
;MPSLTLRIEHGCARAQRRFLRLQLRNDSVNVFDLETVFRYSISPGDREKLRWYWEEYLDNPTGASEQSAHQVRQRLISLGEELFEAALGGDRAQRLWTQIAASLEEIRIEIVSPPVDEQPPLPWELLRDPATGRWLATECRSFVRGAVIPLEEPLFSPDDSQHLRVLGLLAPPGDLGEVQFRSVFRNLLQRRKDTRIRYDVLRPPTLGRLTSVLLEAESLGEPYHVVHLDGMGVYSDLTEDERLTPALQRAARSRGEDVRPGNRGYLVLDHAQDSSRMRLVDAASLADAMGEARVPVIVLNACVTPAGEDRAERRNAFKTGAAFQAVAQDLTEFGLSAAVQAPYSLEPDALARWFESFYSSLADGVSAGEAARAARKLSETESKRSIAFDPVERVDWCVPVVHESIPAPVLSHAAVREPDGGLHEQPKANSLGVIRDDIVVNLDRLFQGAACVLLHGPAGSGKSHTADEFAEWLRRTQGLEGPVLHSTLAHRRSLGALLDHLAAFFQGALKKTGLEWERMEIEERFDTAIYIMNQIPILWVWDSVESIRSQPSAITGGWDEEQQELVREFLESCTETQARILLISRDQEDWLAKSVRRAPMKALAEREAILLTRKLLEDLGASTTDMARFMPLVNYAEGNPLALRLMTCQSQAEKAVTASQMSAMTEKLSVLGGEPVAAALSYVLKTGFTPQDHDVIALLKLFKMGVDLDRITAMVAPHRSWALGELASQLQRTKAIGVDSPLERAKRLGLLTPEDSKFYRIEPSLHERLSELFHARYPGSTQIAAPPQETKASRRSVLSGAFQTARSRRSSGVSAEAAKEQEISALGEQDADKAEKATRAFVQSYSDWGRRVAQEMRSGASDVLIRVERNEANLLHACSLARAREWWDVTVGPLQLLGLLYEQTGRATIWQELVEDLAIDCVDPRTRGPLKGRDEFWRAVIEQRIRLAMRQGSYTWALELQKVAAGWDQEQVEGALSLPFEELDIRQRSGLLNLAESLNRLGTIARSDAAPLHSVEQEAIELCEKLGEDIRAADWAYDLALNYTEAPGIRDLSRAEKWLRRGLEYLPDQHPAKAR
;
A
#
# COMPACT_ATOMS: atom_id res chain seq x y z
N MET A 1 46.25 -26.41 2.97
CA MET A 1 47.33 -26.56 1.96
C MET A 1 47.97 -25.22 1.76
N PRO A 2 49.28 -25.13 1.50
CA PRO A 2 49.94 -23.86 1.19
C PRO A 2 49.20 -23.18 0.03
N SER A 3 48.77 -21.93 0.19
CA SER A 3 47.97 -21.27 -0.85
C SER A 3 48.89 -20.59 -1.86
N LEU A 4 48.97 -21.17 -3.06
CA LEU A 4 49.71 -20.55 -4.17
C LEU A 4 49.00 -19.27 -4.62
N THR A 5 49.73 -18.16 -4.61
CA THR A 5 49.23 -16.84 -5.03
C THR A 5 50.01 -16.33 -6.22
N LEU A 6 49.34 -16.07 -7.34
CA LEU A 6 49.87 -15.32 -8.47
C LEU A 6 49.56 -13.84 -8.27
N ARG A 7 50.56 -13.06 -7.90
CA ARG A 7 50.48 -11.60 -7.81
C ARG A 7 50.91 -10.97 -9.14
N ILE A 8 50.01 -10.18 -9.73
CA ILE A 8 50.19 -9.45 -10.98
C ILE A 8 50.16 -7.96 -10.65
N GLU A 9 51.32 -7.33 -10.62
CA GLU A 9 51.48 -5.91 -10.32
C GLU A 9 51.77 -5.13 -11.60
N HIS A 10 51.02 -4.07 -11.89
CA HIS A 10 51.31 -3.18 -13.01
C HIS A 10 51.37 -1.73 -12.55
N GLY A 11 52.15 -0.90 -13.27
CA GLY A 11 52.33 0.50 -12.89
C GLY A 11 53.13 1.30 -13.90
N CYS A 12 53.48 2.55 -13.54
CA CYS A 12 54.30 3.44 -14.35
C CYS A 12 55.61 3.78 -13.61
N ALA A 13 56.76 3.41 -14.16
CA ALA A 13 58.04 3.81 -13.59
C ALA A 13 58.33 5.32 -13.83
N ARG A 14 59.28 5.90 -13.08
CA ARG A 14 59.71 7.32 -13.12
C ARG A 14 60.03 7.91 -14.52
N ALA A 15 60.12 7.09 -15.57
CA ALA A 15 60.34 7.50 -16.96
C ALA A 15 59.13 7.25 -17.89
N GLN A 16 57.91 7.18 -17.34
CA GLN A 16 56.66 6.81 -18.05
C GLN A 16 56.70 5.44 -18.74
N ARG A 17 57.61 4.56 -18.34
CA ARG A 17 57.65 3.17 -18.83
C ARG A 17 56.71 2.33 -17.98
N ARG A 18 55.66 1.79 -18.61
CA ARG A 18 54.74 0.85 -17.99
C ARG A 18 55.42 -0.49 -17.76
N PHE A 19 55.28 -1.05 -16.57
CA PHE A 19 55.83 -2.35 -16.18
C PHE A 19 54.71 -3.30 -15.74
N LEU A 20 55.01 -4.59 -15.80
CA LEU A 20 54.24 -5.68 -15.21
C LEU A 20 55.20 -6.58 -14.46
N ARG A 21 54.90 -6.88 -13.20
CA ARG A 21 55.64 -7.81 -12.37
C ARG A 21 54.74 -8.99 -12.01
N LEU A 22 55.19 -10.20 -12.35
CA LEU A 22 54.51 -11.45 -12.07
C LEU A 22 55.26 -12.17 -10.95
N GLN A 23 54.59 -12.44 -9.83
CA GLN A 23 55.16 -13.16 -8.71
C GLN A 23 54.29 -14.36 -8.35
N LEU A 24 54.87 -15.56 -8.31
CA LEU A 24 54.21 -16.74 -7.75
C LEU A 24 54.72 -16.94 -6.32
N ARG A 25 53.82 -16.86 -5.35
CA ARG A 25 54.11 -16.97 -3.92
C ARG A 25 53.55 -18.26 -3.36
N ASN A 26 54.31 -18.87 -2.46
CA ASN A 26 53.88 -19.97 -1.60
C ASN A 26 54.13 -19.57 -0.15
N ASP A 27 53.06 -19.34 0.64
CA ASP A 27 53.12 -18.91 2.05
C ASP A 27 54.21 -17.84 2.30
N SER A 28 54.13 -16.75 1.50
CA SER A 28 55.03 -15.59 1.47
C SER A 28 56.42 -15.77 0.82
N VAL A 29 56.81 -16.98 0.44
CA VAL A 29 58.06 -17.22 -0.31
C VAL A 29 57.81 -17.05 -1.82
N ASN A 30 58.55 -16.14 -2.47
CA ASN A 30 58.53 -16.00 -3.92
C ASN A 30 59.20 -17.21 -4.57
N VAL A 31 58.42 -18.01 -5.29
CA VAL A 31 58.86 -19.17 -6.07
C VAL A 31 59.18 -18.76 -7.53
N PHE A 32 58.59 -17.66 -7.99
CA PHE A 32 58.85 -17.04 -9.29
C PHE A 32 58.71 -15.53 -9.19
N ASP A 33 59.57 -14.77 -9.86
CA ASP A 33 59.50 -13.31 -9.97
C ASP A 33 60.00 -12.87 -11.36
N LEU A 34 59.16 -12.17 -12.11
CA LEU A 34 59.45 -11.67 -13.45
C LEU A 34 58.91 -10.27 -13.61
N GLU A 35 59.79 -9.31 -13.91
CA GLU A 35 59.40 -7.98 -14.38
C GLU A 35 59.53 -7.90 -15.91
N THR A 36 58.51 -7.36 -16.57
CA THR A 36 58.44 -7.16 -18.02
C THR A 36 57.82 -5.81 -18.37
N VAL A 37 58.00 -5.38 -19.62
CA VAL A 37 57.37 -4.17 -20.15
C VAL A 37 55.90 -4.46 -20.45
N PHE A 38 54.99 -3.64 -19.93
CA PHE A 38 53.56 -3.82 -20.10
C PHE A 38 52.97 -2.77 -21.03
N ARG A 39 52.52 -3.16 -22.22
CA ARG A 39 51.98 -2.23 -23.22
C ARG A 39 50.54 -2.56 -23.55
N TYR A 40 49.68 -2.49 -22.55
CA TYR A 40 48.25 -2.62 -22.72
C TYR A 40 47.52 -1.33 -22.31
N SER A 41 46.46 -1.00 -23.04
CA SER A 41 45.49 0.02 -22.65
C SER A 41 44.20 -0.22 -23.39
N ILE A 42 43.08 -0.06 -22.68
CA ILE A 42 41.77 0.00 -23.29
C ILE A 42 41.53 1.41 -23.88
N SER A 43 40.97 1.47 -25.08
CA SER A 43 40.68 2.74 -25.74
C SER A 43 39.53 3.47 -25.03
N PRO A 44 39.47 4.82 -25.07
CA PRO A 44 38.32 5.56 -24.56
C PRO A 44 36.99 5.13 -25.20
N GLY A 45 37.01 4.81 -26.50
CA GLY A 45 35.85 4.31 -27.23
C GLY A 45 35.38 2.94 -26.78
N ASP A 46 36.31 2.02 -26.45
CA ASP A 46 35.95 0.72 -25.86
C ASP A 46 35.30 0.91 -24.48
N ARG A 47 35.86 1.77 -23.62
CA ARG A 47 35.28 2.07 -22.30
C ARG A 47 33.86 2.62 -22.39
N GLU A 48 33.62 3.53 -23.33
CA GLU A 48 32.31 4.11 -23.55
C GLU A 48 31.29 3.04 -23.99
N LYS A 49 31.70 2.14 -24.90
CA LYS A 49 30.87 1.02 -25.34
C LYS A 49 30.55 0.02 -24.21
N LEU A 50 31.53 -0.29 -23.36
CA LEU A 50 31.32 -1.16 -22.20
C LEU A 50 30.34 -0.54 -21.20
N ARG A 51 30.52 0.76 -20.89
CA ARG A 51 29.58 1.49 -20.01
C ARG A 51 28.17 1.48 -20.60
N TRP A 52 28.02 1.85 -21.87
CA TRP A 52 26.72 1.81 -22.55
C TRP A 52 26.07 0.43 -22.46
N TYR A 53 26.83 -0.65 -22.66
CA TYR A 53 26.32 -2.01 -22.59
C TYR A 53 25.83 -2.42 -21.18
N TRP A 54 26.52 -1.97 -20.13
CA TRP A 54 26.16 -2.32 -18.75
C TRP A 54 25.02 -1.44 -18.19
N GLU A 55 25.01 -0.15 -18.51
CA GLU A 55 24.08 0.84 -17.91
C GLU A 55 22.87 1.17 -18.79
N GLU A 56 23.02 1.25 -20.11
CA GLU A 56 22.03 1.89 -21.01
C GLU A 56 21.34 0.90 -21.95
N TYR A 57 22.04 -0.15 -22.39
CA TYR A 57 21.52 -1.11 -23.38
C TYR A 57 20.18 -1.75 -22.97
N LEU A 58 19.97 -1.98 -21.67
CA LEU A 58 18.73 -2.58 -21.17
C LEU A 58 17.50 -1.65 -21.20
N ASP A 59 17.71 -0.35 -21.41
CA ASP A 59 16.60 0.58 -21.61
C ASP A 59 15.90 0.28 -22.96
N ASN A 60 16.65 -0.17 -23.98
CA ASN A 60 16.08 -0.60 -25.27
C ASN A 60 16.91 -1.73 -25.93
N PRO A 61 16.71 -3.00 -25.55
CA PRO A 61 17.52 -4.14 -25.99
C PRO A 61 17.03 -4.75 -27.30
N THR A 62 16.67 -3.92 -28.29
CA THR A 62 16.08 -4.39 -29.56
C THR A 62 16.77 -3.80 -30.79
N GLY A 63 16.55 -4.41 -31.96
CA GLY A 63 17.01 -3.88 -33.25
C GLY A 63 18.50 -3.56 -33.32
N ALA A 64 18.84 -2.29 -33.60
CA ALA A 64 20.21 -1.81 -33.73
C ALA A 64 21.00 -1.85 -32.40
N SER A 65 20.31 -1.69 -31.25
CA SER A 65 20.94 -1.81 -29.94
C SER A 65 21.40 -3.24 -29.68
N GLU A 66 20.62 -4.25 -30.05
CA GLU A 66 21.04 -5.65 -29.91
C GLU A 66 22.25 -6.00 -30.79
N GLN A 67 22.29 -5.47 -32.02
CA GLN A 67 23.45 -5.64 -32.90
C GLN A 67 24.71 -5.00 -32.29
N SER A 68 24.57 -3.82 -31.70
CA SER A 68 25.66 -3.13 -31.01
C SER A 68 26.09 -3.90 -29.75
N ALA A 69 25.15 -4.42 -28.97
CA ALA A 69 25.42 -5.24 -27.79
C ALA A 69 26.15 -6.54 -28.16
N HIS A 70 25.76 -7.20 -29.25
CA HIS A 70 26.48 -8.37 -29.76
C HIS A 70 27.94 -8.03 -30.12
N GLN A 71 28.19 -6.89 -30.79
CA GLN A 71 29.56 -6.43 -31.05
C GLN A 71 30.34 -6.16 -29.77
N VAL A 72 29.70 -5.58 -28.75
CA VAL A 72 30.32 -5.37 -27.43
C VAL A 72 30.65 -6.68 -26.74
N ARG A 73 29.78 -7.71 -26.80
CA ARG A 73 30.06 -9.04 -26.26
C ARG A 73 31.29 -9.69 -26.91
N GLN A 74 31.40 -9.60 -28.24
CA GLN A 74 32.60 -10.07 -28.95
C GLN A 74 33.84 -9.22 -28.59
N ARG A 75 33.66 -7.92 -28.37
CA ARG A 75 34.75 -7.04 -27.93
C ARG A 75 35.23 -7.38 -26.52
N LEU A 76 34.34 -7.71 -25.59
CA LEU A 76 34.69 -8.18 -24.24
C LEU A 76 35.60 -9.42 -24.28
N ILE A 77 35.28 -10.38 -25.16
CA ILE A 77 36.11 -11.58 -25.37
C ILE A 77 37.50 -11.20 -25.88
N SER A 78 37.57 -10.46 -26.99
CA SER A 78 38.86 -10.06 -27.57
C SER A 78 39.69 -9.18 -26.63
N LEU A 79 39.08 -8.27 -25.87
CA LEU A 79 39.77 -7.47 -24.85
C LEU A 79 40.40 -8.36 -23.77
N GLY A 80 39.68 -9.40 -23.34
CA GLY A 80 40.15 -10.37 -22.35
C GLY A 80 41.34 -11.20 -22.83
N GLU A 81 41.30 -11.66 -24.08
CA GLU A 81 42.39 -12.41 -24.72
C GLU A 81 43.60 -11.51 -25.00
N GLU A 82 43.38 -10.28 -25.50
CA GLU A 82 44.45 -9.29 -25.70
C GLU A 82 45.14 -8.94 -24.37
N LEU A 83 44.37 -8.81 -23.28
CA LEU A 83 44.92 -8.57 -21.95
C LEU A 83 45.71 -9.78 -21.44
N PHE A 84 45.20 -11.00 -21.68
CA PHE A 84 45.91 -12.24 -21.36
C PHE A 84 47.24 -12.33 -22.08
N GLU A 85 47.26 -12.14 -23.40
CA GLU A 85 48.48 -12.18 -24.20
C GLU A 85 49.48 -11.10 -23.77
N ALA A 86 49.00 -9.89 -23.46
CA ALA A 86 49.84 -8.80 -22.97
C ALA A 86 50.46 -9.08 -21.58
N ALA A 87 49.75 -9.81 -20.72
CA ALA A 87 50.18 -10.10 -19.35
C ALA A 87 50.99 -11.40 -19.22
N LEU A 88 50.55 -12.46 -19.91
CA LEU A 88 51.01 -13.84 -19.72
C LEU A 88 51.59 -14.49 -20.98
N GLY A 89 51.43 -13.89 -22.17
CA GLY A 89 51.83 -14.50 -23.46
C GLY A 89 53.33 -14.50 -23.76
N GLY A 90 54.15 -13.70 -23.05
CA GLY A 90 55.60 -13.69 -23.27
C GLY A 90 56.27 -15.00 -22.82
N ASP A 91 57.31 -15.47 -23.54
CA ASP A 91 57.95 -16.78 -23.34
C ASP A 91 58.19 -17.21 -21.87
N ARG A 92 58.66 -16.28 -21.02
CA ARG A 92 58.90 -16.56 -19.60
C ARG A 92 57.62 -16.61 -18.77
N ALA A 93 56.67 -15.73 -19.06
CA ALA A 93 55.35 -15.71 -18.40
C ALA A 93 54.51 -16.93 -18.81
N GLN A 94 54.62 -17.38 -20.07
CA GLN A 94 53.95 -18.57 -20.56
C GLN A 94 54.43 -19.85 -19.86
N ARG A 95 55.71 -19.92 -19.51
CA ARG A 95 56.25 -21.04 -18.70
C ARG A 95 55.64 -21.08 -17.30
N LEU A 96 55.51 -19.90 -16.66
CA LEU A 96 54.80 -19.79 -15.38
C LEU A 96 53.34 -20.22 -15.55
N TRP A 97 52.64 -19.70 -16.56
CA TRP A 97 51.25 -20.04 -16.84
C TRP A 97 51.04 -21.54 -17.01
N THR A 98 51.89 -22.20 -17.80
CA THR A 98 51.84 -23.65 -18.04
C THR A 98 51.96 -24.47 -16.75
N GLN A 99 52.67 -23.95 -15.73
CA GLN A 99 52.80 -24.63 -14.43
C GLN A 99 51.53 -24.55 -13.57
N ILE A 100 50.76 -23.48 -13.69
CA ILE A 100 49.60 -23.21 -12.81
C ILE A 100 48.24 -23.43 -13.47
N ALA A 101 48.19 -23.44 -14.81
CA ALA A 101 46.93 -23.50 -15.57
C ALA A 101 46.10 -24.77 -15.28
N ALA A 102 46.75 -25.89 -14.96
CA ALA A 102 46.06 -27.15 -14.66
C ALA A 102 45.45 -27.20 -13.25
N SER A 103 45.84 -26.31 -12.34
CA SER A 103 45.43 -26.30 -10.93
C SER A 103 44.84 -24.96 -10.51
N LEU A 104 44.24 -24.20 -11.44
CA LEU A 104 43.73 -22.85 -11.18
C LEU A 104 42.77 -22.78 -9.99
N GLU A 105 41.96 -23.81 -9.76
CA GLU A 105 41.00 -23.87 -8.65
C GLU A 105 41.64 -23.76 -7.26
N GLU A 106 42.95 -23.97 -7.15
CA GLU A 106 43.76 -23.83 -5.94
C GLU A 106 44.54 -22.50 -5.88
N ILE A 107 44.63 -21.78 -7.01
CA ILE A 107 45.43 -20.56 -7.16
C ILE A 107 44.61 -19.32 -6.79
N ARG A 108 45.16 -18.46 -5.93
CA ARG A 108 44.71 -17.08 -5.74
C ARG A 108 45.37 -16.18 -6.77
N ILE A 109 44.60 -15.37 -7.49
CA ILE A 109 45.13 -14.34 -8.37
C ILE A 109 44.88 -12.98 -7.73
N GLU A 110 45.96 -12.24 -7.52
CA GLU A 110 45.96 -10.92 -6.90
C GLU A 110 46.45 -9.89 -7.92
N ILE A 111 45.60 -8.91 -8.26
CA ILE A 111 45.94 -7.82 -9.18
C ILE A 111 46.25 -6.56 -8.40
N VAL A 112 47.47 -6.05 -8.51
CA VAL A 112 47.89 -4.79 -7.88
C VAL A 112 47.95 -3.72 -8.97
N SER A 113 47.15 -2.67 -8.80
CA SER A 113 46.97 -1.60 -9.77
C SER A 113 47.45 -0.26 -9.21
N PRO A 114 47.90 0.67 -10.06
CA PRO A 114 48.23 2.01 -9.61
C PRO A 114 46.94 2.80 -9.28
N PRO A 115 47.04 3.91 -8.53
CA PRO A 115 45.92 4.82 -8.27
C PRO A 115 45.28 5.33 -9.57
N VAL A 116 43.98 5.65 -9.50
CA VAL A 116 43.15 6.05 -10.66
C VAL A 116 43.71 7.27 -11.41
N ASP A 117 44.35 8.22 -10.72
CA ASP A 117 44.97 9.41 -11.32
C ASP A 117 46.22 9.11 -12.15
N GLU A 118 46.94 8.04 -11.84
CA GLU A 118 48.17 7.69 -12.56
C GLU A 118 47.87 6.96 -13.86
N GLN A 119 46.93 6.02 -13.82
CA GLN A 119 46.49 5.29 -15.00
C GLN A 119 45.01 4.91 -14.87
N PRO A 120 44.25 5.05 -15.96
CA PRO A 120 42.85 4.69 -15.91
C PRO A 120 42.69 3.16 -15.86
N PRO A 121 41.70 2.67 -15.10
CA PRO A 121 41.59 1.27 -14.72
C PRO A 121 41.49 0.32 -15.91
N LEU A 122 42.06 -0.88 -15.71
CA LEU A 122 41.96 -2.01 -16.62
C LEU A 122 40.97 -3.05 -16.06
N PRO A 123 40.15 -3.67 -16.93
CA PRO A 123 39.16 -4.68 -16.52
C PRO A 123 39.81 -6.07 -16.40
N TRP A 124 40.65 -6.27 -15.39
CA TRP A 124 41.38 -7.52 -15.18
C TRP A 124 40.48 -8.74 -14.97
N GLU A 125 39.24 -8.53 -14.54
CA GLU A 125 38.23 -9.57 -14.39
C GLU A 125 37.89 -10.24 -15.73
N LEU A 126 38.16 -9.57 -16.86
CA LEU A 126 38.02 -10.11 -18.22
C LEU A 126 39.20 -10.98 -18.66
N LEU A 127 40.22 -11.21 -17.83
CA LEU A 127 41.38 -12.01 -18.23
C LEU A 127 40.91 -13.41 -18.69
N ARG A 128 41.11 -13.70 -19.98
CA ARG A 128 40.57 -14.90 -20.65
C ARG A 128 41.70 -15.66 -21.33
N ASP A 129 41.84 -16.94 -21.01
CA ASP A 129 42.82 -17.79 -21.65
C ASP A 129 42.34 -18.15 -23.08
N PRO A 130 43.07 -17.75 -24.14
CA PRO A 130 42.67 -18.01 -25.53
C PRO A 130 42.73 -19.50 -25.89
N ALA A 131 43.51 -20.32 -25.18
CA ALA A 131 43.62 -21.74 -25.45
C ALA A 131 42.41 -22.53 -24.94
N THR A 132 41.87 -22.15 -23.78
CA THR A 132 40.73 -22.83 -23.14
C THR A 132 39.40 -22.11 -23.33
N GLY A 133 39.43 -20.82 -23.68
CA GLY A 133 38.27 -19.96 -23.78
C GLY A 133 37.60 -19.66 -22.44
N ARG A 134 38.29 -19.92 -21.31
CA ARG A 134 37.74 -19.72 -19.96
C ARG A 134 38.22 -18.41 -19.34
N TRP A 135 37.38 -17.81 -18.50
CA TRP A 135 37.71 -16.61 -17.74
C TRP A 135 38.41 -16.99 -16.44
N LEU A 136 39.56 -16.40 -16.17
CA LEU A 136 40.35 -16.76 -15.00
C LEU A 136 39.59 -16.43 -13.69
N ALA A 137 38.78 -15.37 -13.69
CA ALA A 137 38.04 -14.91 -12.53
C ALA A 137 36.89 -15.84 -12.08
N THR A 138 36.46 -16.80 -12.91
CA THR A 138 35.45 -17.82 -12.56
C THR A 138 36.08 -19.18 -12.24
N GLU A 139 37.28 -19.44 -12.76
CA GLU A 139 37.99 -20.70 -12.63
C GLU A 139 38.96 -20.76 -11.44
N CYS A 140 39.66 -19.67 -11.13
CA CYS A 140 40.66 -19.69 -10.05
C CYS A 140 40.05 -19.70 -8.65
N ARG A 141 40.81 -20.10 -7.61
CA ARG A 141 40.33 -20.14 -6.21
C ARG A 141 39.68 -18.82 -5.79
N SER A 142 40.39 -17.72 -6.04
CA SER A 142 39.91 -16.36 -5.81
C SER A 142 40.62 -15.39 -6.76
N PHE A 143 39.89 -14.40 -7.25
CA PHE A 143 40.40 -13.34 -8.12
C PHE A 143 40.06 -11.98 -7.54
N VAL A 144 41.08 -11.24 -7.08
CA VAL A 144 40.90 -10.01 -6.31
C VAL A 144 41.84 -8.89 -6.76
N ARG A 145 41.51 -7.66 -6.36
CA ARG A 145 42.44 -6.53 -6.37
C ARG A 145 43.17 -6.48 -5.03
N GLY A 146 44.50 -6.47 -5.07
CA GLY A 146 45.36 -6.43 -3.90
C GLY A 146 45.81 -5.01 -3.55
N ALA A 147 46.25 -4.81 -2.31
CA ALA A 147 46.89 -3.58 -1.88
C ALA A 147 48.33 -3.48 -2.42
N VAL A 148 48.77 -2.25 -2.68
CA VAL A 148 50.15 -1.96 -3.09
C VAL A 148 51.13 -2.43 -2.02
N ILE A 149 50.81 -2.14 -0.75
CA ILE A 149 51.53 -2.62 0.42
C ILE A 149 50.69 -3.74 1.06
N PRO A 150 51.15 -4.99 1.03
CA PRO A 150 50.42 -6.09 1.68
C PRO A 150 50.39 -5.89 3.20
N LEU A 151 49.24 -6.15 3.81
CA LEU A 151 49.13 -6.29 5.26
C LEU A 151 49.79 -7.60 5.70
N GLU A 152 50.39 -7.62 6.89
CA GLU A 152 50.99 -8.84 7.46
C GLU A 152 49.93 -9.76 8.08
N GLU A 153 48.91 -9.18 8.72
CA GLU A 153 47.81 -9.89 9.38
C GLU A 153 46.49 -9.12 9.18
N PRO A 154 45.32 -9.82 9.19
CA PRO A 154 44.04 -9.15 9.10
C PRO A 154 43.79 -8.31 10.36
N LEU A 155 43.18 -7.14 10.18
CA LEU A 155 42.85 -6.24 11.30
C LEU A 155 41.82 -6.84 12.27
N PHE A 156 40.99 -7.77 11.79
CA PHE A 156 39.92 -8.39 12.56
C PHE A 156 40.04 -9.91 12.53
N SER A 157 39.75 -10.55 13.66
CA SER A 157 39.56 -12.00 13.72
C SER A 157 38.14 -12.36 13.24
N PRO A 158 37.93 -13.55 12.68
CA PRO A 158 36.60 -14.03 12.33
C PRO A 158 35.68 -14.07 13.57
N ASP A 159 34.41 -13.75 13.38
CA ASP A 159 33.41 -13.71 14.46
C ASP A 159 32.73 -15.07 14.66
N ASP A 160 32.38 -15.40 15.90
CA ASP A 160 31.69 -16.67 16.25
C ASP A 160 30.16 -16.60 16.14
N SER A 161 29.61 -15.52 15.55
CA SER A 161 28.18 -15.31 15.34
C SER A 161 27.50 -16.45 14.57
N GLN A 162 26.27 -16.75 14.96
CA GLN A 162 25.44 -17.75 14.28
C GLN A 162 24.83 -17.25 12.96
N HIS A 163 24.88 -15.94 12.69
CA HIS A 163 24.28 -15.31 11.52
C HIS A 163 25.21 -14.29 10.87
N LEU A 164 25.12 -14.19 9.55
CA LEU A 164 25.73 -13.07 8.82
C LEU A 164 24.81 -11.84 8.93
N ARG A 165 25.30 -10.76 9.54
CA ARG A 165 24.56 -9.48 9.66
C ARG A 165 25.00 -8.47 8.60
N VAL A 166 24.05 -8.00 7.80
CA VAL A 166 24.27 -7.03 6.73
C VAL A 166 23.48 -5.75 7.03
N LEU A 167 24.18 -4.61 7.12
CA LEU A 167 23.58 -3.28 7.29
C LEU A 167 23.49 -2.56 5.94
N GLY A 168 22.27 -2.31 5.47
CA GLY A 168 21.98 -1.58 4.24
C GLY A 168 21.94 -0.08 4.44
N LEU A 169 22.71 0.67 3.65
CA LEU A 169 22.74 2.13 3.59
C LEU A 169 22.18 2.58 2.24
N LEU A 170 20.96 3.12 2.25
CA LEU A 170 20.28 3.62 1.05
C LEU A 170 20.40 5.15 1.02
N ALA A 171 21.31 5.67 0.19
CA ALA A 171 21.62 7.10 0.15
C ALA A 171 21.31 7.72 -1.22
N PRO A 172 20.02 7.88 -1.60
CA PRO A 172 19.66 8.60 -2.81
C PRO A 172 20.05 10.09 -2.67
N PRO A 173 20.73 10.69 -3.65
CA PRO A 173 21.24 12.05 -3.50
C PRO A 173 20.09 13.07 -3.54
N GLY A 174 19.92 13.85 -2.46
CA GLY A 174 18.80 14.78 -2.33
C GLY A 174 18.85 16.03 -3.23
N ASP A 175 20.01 16.69 -3.34
CA ASP A 175 20.16 18.01 -3.99
C ASP A 175 20.51 17.96 -5.50
N LEU A 176 20.53 16.79 -6.13
CA LEU A 176 21.05 16.61 -7.50
C LEU A 176 20.01 16.74 -8.63
N GLY A 177 18.79 17.14 -8.30
CA GLY A 177 17.70 17.25 -9.26
C GLY A 177 17.13 15.87 -9.65
N GLU A 178 16.64 15.74 -10.87
CA GLU A 178 16.04 14.47 -11.33
C GLU A 178 17.09 13.37 -11.51
N VAL A 179 17.10 12.44 -10.56
CA VAL A 179 17.86 11.19 -10.60
C VAL A 179 16.92 10.00 -10.44
N GLN A 180 17.26 8.88 -11.08
CA GLN A 180 16.62 7.59 -10.84
C GLN A 180 17.47 6.78 -9.86
N PHE A 181 16.86 6.36 -8.75
CA PHE A 181 17.48 5.51 -7.73
C PHE A 181 16.85 4.12 -7.78
N ARG A 182 17.66 3.07 -7.97
CA ARG A 182 17.20 1.68 -8.09
C ARG A 182 17.96 0.81 -7.09
N SER A 183 17.33 0.47 -5.96
CA SER A 183 18.03 -0.18 -4.85
C SER A 183 18.18 -1.68 -5.09
N VAL A 184 19.43 -2.15 -5.03
CA VAL A 184 19.75 -3.57 -5.09
C VAL A 184 19.49 -4.23 -3.74
N PHE A 185 19.76 -3.52 -2.65
CA PHE A 185 19.46 -3.98 -1.30
C PHE A 185 17.96 -4.24 -1.09
N ARG A 186 17.09 -3.40 -1.66
CA ARG A 186 15.64 -3.61 -1.62
C ARG A 186 15.22 -4.88 -2.36
N ASN A 187 15.81 -5.13 -3.53
CA ASN A 187 15.59 -6.38 -4.28
C ASN A 187 16.09 -7.61 -3.49
N LEU A 188 17.24 -7.51 -2.80
CA LEU A 188 17.74 -8.55 -1.89
C LEU A 188 16.74 -8.88 -0.77
N LEU A 189 16.17 -7.86 -0.12
CA LEU A 189 15.17 -8.04 0.94
C LEU A 189 13.89 -8.72 0.45
N GLN A 190 13.46 -8.46 -0.79
CA GLN A 190 12.31 -9.14 -1.39
C GLN A 190 12.60 -10.61 -1.73
N ARG A 191 13.86 -10.92 -2.02
CA ARG A 191 14.33 -12.25 -2.42
C ARG A 191 14.82 -13.11 -1.25
N ARG A 192 14.82 -12.60 -0.02
CA ARG A 192 15.40 -13.25 1.17
C ARG A 192 14.94 -14.71 1.33
N LYS A 193 15.77 -15.63 0.84
CA LYS A 193 15.58 -17.09 0.95
C LYS A 193 16.47 -17.73 2.01
N ASP A 194 17.64 -17.13 2.26
CA ASP A 194 18.60 -17.64 3.22
C ASP A 194 18.35 -17.03 4.61
N THR A 195 17.85 -17.86 5.53
CA THR A 195 17.58 -17.45 6.91
C THR A 195 18.84 -17.27 7.74
N ARG A 196 20.02 -17.68 7.25
CA ARG A 196 21.32 -17.44 7.90
C ARG A 196 21.74 -15.98 7.87
N ILE A 197 21.12 -15.17 7.01
CA ILE A 197 21.47 -13.77 6.79
C ILE A 197 20.40 -12.87 7.41
N ARG A 198 20.82 -11.94 8.27
CA ARG A 198 19.99 -10.89 8.85
C ARG A 198 20.31 -9.55 8.18
N TYR A 199 19.28 -8.87 7.72
CA TYR A 199 19.39 -7.60 6.99
C TYR A 199 18.73 -6.49 7.80
N ASP A 200 19.48 -5.44 8.10
CA ASP A 200 18.99 -4.22 8.74
C ASP A 200 19.19 -3.03 7.79
N VAL A 201 18.42 -1.94 7.96
CA VAL A 201 18.57 -0.72 7.16
C VAL A 201 18.89 0.46 8.06
N LEU A 202 19.96 1.20 7.73
CA LEU A 202 20.40 2.38 8.48
C LEU A 202 19.44 3.55 8.27
N ARG A 203 18.96 4.12 9.38
CA ARG A 203 18.05 5.28 9.39
C ARG A 203 18.50 6.32 10.42
N PRO A 204 18.73 7.59 10.01
CA PRO A 204 18.97 8.06 8.65
C PRO A 204 20.34 7.58 8.09
N PRO A 205 20.56 7.56 6.76
CA PRO A 205 21.79 7.08 6.12
C PRO A 205 22.94 8.10 6.20
N THR A 206 23.35 8.45 7.43
CA THR A 206 24.38 9.45 7.72
C THR A 206 25.63 8.79 8.31
N LEU A 207 26.80 9.39 8.14
CA LEU A 207 28.05 8.87 8.71
C LEU A 207 27.99 8.75 10.25
N GLY A 208 27.47 9.76 10.94
CA GLY A 208 27.37 9.74 12.40
C GLY A 208 26.45 8.63 12.91
N ARG A 209 25.31 8.41 12.24
CA ARG A 209 24.40 7.32 12.57
C ARG A 209 25.04 5.96 12.30
N LEU A 210 25.73 5.81 11.17
CA LEU A 210 26.50 4.60 10.84
C LEU A 210 27.45 4.25 11.98
N THR A 211 28.33 5.17 12.37
CA THR A 211 29.28 4.96 13.46
C THR A 211 28.58 4.53 14.75
N SER A 212 27.52 5.25 15.15
CA SER A 212 26.79 4.93 16.39
C SER A 212 26.17 3.52 16.39
N VAL A 213 25.53 3.12 15.28
CA VAL A 213 24.84 1.84 15.16
C VAL A 213 25.83 0.68 15.12
N LEU A 214 26.96 0.86 14.43
CA LEU A 214 28.01 -0.16 14.37
C LEU A 214 28.64 -0.39 15.75
N LEU A 215 28.97 0.68 16.48
CA LEU A 215 29.53 0.60 17.84
C LEU A 215 28.53 0.03 18.85
N GLU A 216 27.25 0.42 18.76
CA GLU A 216 26.20 -0.11 19.62
C GLU A 216 26.05 -1.63 19.43
N ALA A 217 25.99 -2.09 18.17
CA ALA A 217 25.90 -3.51 17.84
C ALA A 217 27.11 -4.32 18.32
N GLU A 218 28.33 -3.77 18.17
CA GLU A 218 29.57 -4.37 18.70
C GLU A 218 29.54 -4.48 20.23
N SER A 219 29.09 -3.43 20.92
CA SER A 219 28.98 -3.42 22.39
C SER A 219 27.96 -4.41 22.94
N LEU A 220 26.91 -4.72 22.17
CA LEU A 220 25.88 -5.71 22.51
C LEU A 220 26.32 -7.15 22.20
N GLY A 221 27.51 -7.35 21.62
CA GLY A 221 28.01 -8.66 21.23
C GLY A 221 27.34 -9.23 19.98
N GLU A 222 26.72 -8.37 19.16
CA GLU A 222 26.11 -8.76 17.89
C GLU A 222 26.66 -7.87 16.75
N PRO A 223 27.95 -7.93 16.40
CA PRO A 223 28.53 -7.00 15.43
C PRO A 223 27.94 -7.17 14.02
N TYR A 224 27.95 -6.08 13.26
CA TYR A 224 27.70 -6.15 11.82
C TYR A 224 28.92 -6.69 11.09
N HIS A 225 28.66 -7.46 10.03
CA HIS A 225 29.71 -8.12 9.26
C HIS A 225 29.93 -7.46 7.91
N VAL A 226 28.86 -6.90 7.35
CA VAL A 226 28.86 -6.25 6.04
C VAL A 226 28.10 -4.94 6.12
N VAL A 227 28.69 -3.86 5.60
CA VAL A 227 27.98 -2.62 5.25
C VAL A 227 27.71 -2.63 3.74
N HIS A 228 26.45 -2.60 3.31
CA HIS A 228 26.05 -2.52 1.90
C HIS A 228 25.54 -1.12 1.59
N LEU A 229 26.24 -0.37 0.76
CA LEU A 229 25.86 0.98 0.35
C LEU A 229 25.30 0.97 -1.08
N ASP A 230 24.03 1.35 -1.19
CA ASP A 230 23.37 1.72 -2.44
C ASP A 230 23.39 3.25 -2.55
N GLY A 231 24.21 3.81 -3.46
CA GLY A 231 24.31 5.26 -3.58
C GLY A 231 25.09 5.76 -4.78
N MET A 232 25.69 6.95 -4.58
CA MET A 232 26.46 7.67 -5.59
C MET A 232 27.82 8.09 -5.03
N GLY A 233 28.76 8.41 -5.92
CA GLY A 233 30.12 8.77 -5.59
C GLY A 233 30.64 9.85 -6.51
N VAL A 234 31.63 10.58 -6.03
CA VAL A 234 32.21 11.76 -6.67
C VAL A 234 33.72 11.58 -6.74
N TYR A 235 34.31 11.71 -7.93
CA TYR A 235 35.76 11.70 -8.10
C TYR A 235 36.24 13.07 -8.58
N SER A 236 36.75 13.88 -7.66
CA SER A 236 37.17 15.26 -7.95
C SER A 236 38.22 15.75 -6.95
N ASP A 237 39.02 16.72 -7.38
CA ASP A 237 39.69 17.66 -6.48
C ASP A 237 38.65 18.67 -6.00
N LEU A 238 38.40 18.72 -4.69
CA LEU A 238 37.43 19.64 -4.10
C LEU A 238 38.02 21.02 -3.81
N THR A 239 39.32 21.23 -4.02
CA THR A 239 39.98 22.54 -3.89
C THR A 239 39.80 23.42 -5.14
N GLU A 240 39.44 22.84 -6.30
CA GLU A 240 39.18 23.55 -7.55
C GLU A 240 37.69 23.92 -7.71
N ASP A 241 37.28 25.11 -7.24
CA ASP A 241 35.86 25.51 -7.16
C ASP A 241 35.17 25.68 -8.54
N GLU A 242 35.90 26.00 -9.62
CA GLU A 242 35.34 26.30 -10.95
C GLU A 242 34.75 25.10 -11.71
N ARG A 243 35.11 23.86 -11.33
CA ARG A 243 34.69 22.62 -12.04
C ARG A 243 33.52 21.89 -11.36
N LEU A 244 33.13 22.30 -10.17
CA LEU A 244 32.11 21.63 -9.37
C LEU A 244 30.71 22.16 -9.70
N THR A 245 29.71 21.27 -9.68
CA THR A 245 28.31 21.69 -9.75
C THR A 245 27.92 22.50 -8.51
N PRO A 246 26.93 23.41 -8.57
CA PRO A 246 26.53 24.20 -7.39
C PRO A 246 26.16 23.35 -6.16
N ALA A 247 25.62 22.17 -6.38
CA ALA A 247 25.35 21.21 -5.30
C ALA A 247 26.65 20.70 -4.67
N LEU A 248 27.63 20.27 -5.47
CA LEU A 248 28.93 19.81 -4.99
C LEU A 248 29.72 20.92 -4.27
N GLN A 249 29.66 22.15 -4.77
CA GLN A 249 30.28 23.30 -4.10
C GLN A 249 29.70 23.50 -2.69
N ARG A 250 28.37 23.41 -2.52
CA ARG A 250 27.73 23.49 -1.19
C ARG A 250 28.17 22.34 -0.27
N ALA A 251 28.24 21.12 -0.80
CA ALA A 251 28.64 19.94 -0.04
C ALA A 251 30.15 19.93 0.31
N ALA A 252 31.00 20.52 -0.53
CA ALA A 252 32.42 20.71 -0.24
C ALA A 252 32.61 21.75 0.87
N ARG A 253 31.88 22.87 0.81
CA ARG A 253 31.94 23.93 1.83
C ARG A 253 31.49 23.47 3.22
N SER A 254 30.55 22.53 3.31
CA SER A 254 30.09 21.99 4.60
C SER A 254 31.09 21.04 5.27
N ARG A 255 32.17 20.65 4.58
CA ARG A 255 33.21 19.76 5.10
C ARG A 255 34.28 20.49 5.93
N GLY A 256 34.40 21.81 5.84
CA GLY A 256 35.38 22.61 6.60
C GLY A 256 36.81 22.60 6.01
N GLU A 257 37.82 22.93 6.83
CA GLU A 257 39.25 23.10 6.43
C GLU A 257 39.99 21.78 6.07
N ASP A 258 39.35 20.62 6.19
CA ASP A 258 39.94 19.29 5.93
C ASP A 258 39.99 18.88 4.44
N VAL A 259 39.73 19.81 3.52
CA VAL A 259 39.78 19.54 2.07
C VAL A 259 41.24 19.55 1.60
N ARG A 260 41.76 18.36 1.28
CA ARG A 260 43.13 18.20 0.76
C ARG A 260 43.17 18.37 -0.76
N PRO A 261 44.23 18.97 -1.33
CA PRO A 261 44.41 19.06 -2.78
C PRO A 261 44.63 17.67 -3.41
N GLY A 262 44.29 17.54 -4.69
CA GLY A 262 44.34 16.32 -5.49
C GLY A 262 42.97 15.65 -5.69
N ASN A 263 42.79 14.90 -6.78
CA ASN A 263 41.54 14.17 -6.99
C ASN A 263 41.41 13.03 -5.98
N ARG A 264 40.20 12.85 -5.45
CA ARG A 264 39.88 11.76 -4.53
C ARG A 264 38.48 11.23 -4.78
N GLY A 265 38.25 9.99 -4.37
CA GLY A 265 36.92 9.39 -4.34
C GLY A 265 36.17 9.77 -3.06
N TYR A 266 34.92 10.20 -3.22
CA TYR A 266 34.00 10.47 -2.13
C TYR A 266 32.69 9.70 -2.37
N LEU A 267 32.08 9.18 -1.31
CA LEU A 267 30.70 8.68 -1.33
C LEU A 267 29.74 9.78 -0.89
N VAL A 268 28.52 9.73 -1.40
CA VAL A 268 27.47 10.70 -1.09
C VAL A 268 26.49 10.10 -0.10
N LEU A 269 26.43 10.68 1.10
CA LEU A 269 25.49 10.33 2.18
C LEU A 269 24.57 11.50 2.52
N ASP A 270 23.54 11.26 3.34
CA ASP A 270 22.67 12.32 3.85
C ASP A 270 23.41 13.22 4.86
N HIS A 271 23.08 14.50 4.85
CA HIS A 271 23.53 15.43 5.87
C HIS A 271 22.74 15.24 7.18
N ALA A 272 23.45 15.27 8.32
CA ALA A 272 22.88 14.91 9.63
C ALA A 272 21.68 15.79 10.07
N GLN A 273 21.67 17.06 9.69
CA GLN A 273 20.61 18.01 10.08
C GLN A 273 19.56 18.26 8.98
N ASP A 274 19.84 17.84 7.75
CA ASP A 274 18.98 18.16 6.60
C ASP A 274 19.13 17.08 5.54
N SER A 275 18.20 16.11 5.54
CA SER A 275 18.21 14.97 4.60
C SER A 275 17.98 15.37 3.14
N SER A 276 17.62 16.63 2.85
CA SER A 276 17.64 17.13 1.47
C SER A 276 19.06 17.43 0.98
N ARG A 277 19.97 17.76 1.90
CA ARG A 277 21.37 18.07 1.58
C ARG A 277 22.24 16.83 1.59
N MET A 278 23.23 16.84 0.71
CA MET A 278 24.23 15.79 0.64
C MET A 278 25.49 16.11 1.47
N ARG A 279 26.16 15.06 1.95
CA ARG A 279 27.46 15.09 2.61
C ARG A 279 28.44 14.18 1.86
N LEU A 280 29.61 14.72 1.52
CA LEU A 280 30.71 13.97 0.92
C LEU A 280 31.53 13.28 2.00
N VAL A 281 31.68 11.96 1.91
CA VAL A 281 32.42 11.12 2.84
C VAL A 281 33.58 10.45 2.11
N ASP A 282 34.79 10.54 2.66
CA ASP A 282 35.98 9.90 2.08
C ASP A 282 36.24 8.52 2.71
N ALA A 283 37.15 7.77 2.10
CA ALA A 283 37.53 6.45 2.57
C ALA A 283 38.07 6.45 4.01
N ALA A 284 38.86 7.46 4.41
CA ALA A 284 39.40 7.56 5.76
C ALA A 284 38.30 7.62 6.82
N SER A 285 37.31 8.50 6.63
CA SER A 285 36.18 8.63 7.57
C SER A 285 35.36 7.33 7.69
N LEU A 286 35.23 6.57 6.61
CA LEU A 286 34.54 5.27 6.61
C LEU A 286 35.39 4.18 7.28
N ALA A 287 36.70 4.17 7.02
CA ALA A 287 37.63 3.24 7.66
C ALA A 287 37.65 3.44 9.18
N ASP A 288 37.64 4.69 9.66
CA ASP A 288 37.55 4.98 11.10
C ASP A 288 36.25 4.42 11.70
N ALA A 289 35.10 4.73 11.08
CA ALA A 289 33.79 4.28 11.56
C ALA A 289 33.64 2.75 11.59
N MET A 290 34.15 2.06 10.57
CA MET A 290 34.09 0.60 10.47
C MET A 290 35.16 -0.08 11.30
N GLY A 291 36.34 0.52 11.41
CA GLY A 291 37.50 -0.03 12.11
C GLY A 291 37.28 -0.10 13.61
N GLU A 292 36.72 0.95 14.22
CA GLU A 292 36.38 0.96 15.65
C GLU A 292 35.35 -0.12 16.00
N ALA A 293 34.35 -0.33 15.13
CA ALA A 293 33.30 -1.32 15.32
C ALA A 293 33.62 -2.71 14.73
N ARG A 294 34.86 -2.92 14.26
CA ARG A 294 35.37 -4.20 13.73
C ARG A 294 34.56 -4.78 12.57
N VAL A 295 34.03 -3.94 11.68
CA VAL A 295 33.28 -4.40 10.51
C VAL A 295 34.25 -4.72 9.35
N PRO A 296 34.35 -5.99 8.91
CA PRO A 296 35.42 -6.40 7.99
C PRO A 296 35.13 -6.14 6.50
N VAL A 297 33.86 -6.04 6.10
CA VAL A 297 33.47 -5.98 4.68
C VAL A 297 32.57 -4.79 4.37
N ILE A 298 32.89 -4.09 3.29
CA ILE A 298 32.01 -3.08 2.68
C ILE A 298 31.64 -3.48 1.24
N VAL A 299 30.40 -3.22 0.86
CA VAL A 299 29.90 -3.30 -0.51
C VAL A 299 29.49 -1.92 -0.96
N LEU A 300 30.04 -1.46 -2.07
CA LEU A 300 29.79 -0.17 -2.68
C LEU A 300 29.09 -0.41 -4.03
N ASN A 301 27.79 -0.14 -4.09
CA ASN A 301 27.00 -0.27 -5.30
C ASN A 301 26.57 1.09 -5.87
N ALA A 302 26.97 1.39 -7.10
CA ALA A 302 26.51 2.56 -7.83
C ALA A 302 25.10 2.31 -8.37
N CYS A 303 24.10 3.00 -7.83
CA CYS A 303 22.69 2.70 -8.12
C CYS A 303 21.86 3.95 -8.48
N VAL A 304 22.55 5.03 -8.81
CA VAL A 304 21.96 6.33 -9.20
C VAL A 304 22.30 6.62 -10.65
N THR A 305 21.28 6.81 -11.47
CA THR A 305 21.44 7.27 -12.85
C THR A 305 20.89 8.69 -13.00
N PRO A 306 21.68 9.67 -13.48
CA PRO A 306 21.16 10.99 -13.83
C PRO A 306 20.05 10.90 -14.89
N ALA A 307 18.98 11.66 -14.74
CA ALA A 307 17.88 11.76 -15.72
C ALA A 307 17.84 13.16 -16.37
N GLY A 308 17.05 13.28 -17.45
CA GLY A 308 16.84 14.55 -18.18
C GLY A 308 17.82 14.83 -19.32
N GLU A 309 17.65 15.98 -19.98
CA GLU A 309 18.43 16.39 -21.17
C GLU A 309 19.94 16.55 -20.87
N ASP A 310 20.30 16.99 -19.66
CA ASP A 310 21.70 17.18 -19.23
C ASP A 310 22.39 15.90 -18.72
N ARG A 311 21.81 14.71 -18.96
CA ARG A 311 22.28 13.42 -18.41
C ARG A 311 23.77 13.20 -18.63
N ALA A 312 24.28 13.50 -19.83
CA ALA A 312 25.70 13.31 -20.17
C ALA A 312 26.62 14.27 -19.41
N GLU A 313 26.21 15.52 -19.23
CA GLU A 313 26.98 16.53 -18.50
C GLU A 313 27.04 16.22 -17.00
N ARG A 314 25.88 15.93 -16.38
CA ARG A 314 25.81 15.52 -14.97
C ARG A 314 26.63 14.27 -14.71
N ARG A 315 26.55 13.26 -15.59
CA ARG A 315 27.34 12.03 -15.49
C ARG A 315 28.86 12.30 -15.50
N ASN A 316 29.31 13.18 -16.41
CA ASN A 316 30.73 13.51 -16.51
C ASN A 316 31.25 14.32 -15.31
N ALA A 317 30.38 15.04 -14.61
CA ALA A 317 30.74 15.81 -13.42
C ALA A 317 31.04 14.91 -12.20
N PHE A 318 30.30 13.83 -11.99
CA PHE A 318 30.46 12.99 -10.78
C PHE A 318 31.51 11.89 -10.92
N LYS A 319 31.70 11.31 -12.12
CA LYS A 319 32.65 10.20 -12.35
C LYS A 319 32.52 9.04 -11.34
N THR A 320 31.29 8.64 -11.02
CA THR A 320 30.94 7.68 -9.97
C THR A 320 31.79 6.40 -9.96
N GLY A 321 32.01 5.76 -11.12
CA GLY A 321 32.80 4.53 -11.17
C GLY A 321 34.26 4.71 -10.70
N ALA A 322 34.89 5.86 -11.02
CA ALA A 322 36.23 6.19 -10.54
C ALA A 322 36.24 6.43 -9.02
N ALA A 323 35.18 7.05 -8.49
CA ALA A 323 35.03 7.29 -7.07
C ALA A 323 34.95 5.99 -6.27
N PHE A 324 34.09 5.07 -6.69
CA PHE A 324 33.89 3.78 -6.02
C PHE A 324 35.15 2.94 -6.02
N GLN A 325 35.87 2.92 -7.15
CA GLN A 325 37.14 2.22 -7.24
C GLN A 325 38.20 2.84 -6.33
N ALA A 326 38.35 4.17 -6.33
CA ALA A 326 39.31 4.85 -5.46
C ALA A 326 39.01 4.60 -3.98
N VAL A 327 37.74 4.73 -3.58
CA VAL A 327 37.31 4.46 -2.19
C VAL A 327 37.56 2.99 -1.82
N ALA A 328 37.25 2.02 -2.67
CA ALA A 328 37.48 0.61 -2.38
C ALA A 328 38.98 0.27 -2.23
N GLN A 329 39.82 0.86 -3.07
CA GLN A 329 41.28 0.74 -2.96
C GLN A 329 41.78 1.33 -1.64
N ASP A 330 41.43 2.58 -1.35
CA ASP A 330 41.86 3.28 -0.13
C ASP A 330 41.42 2.55 1.13
N LEU A 331 40.17 2.05 1.19
CA LEU A 331 39.66 1.29 2.34
C LEU A 331 40.43 0.00 2.59
N THR A 332 40.85 -0.67 1.51
CA THR A 332 41.65 -1.90 1.59
C THR A 332 43.08 -1.61 2.04
N GLU A 333 43.62 -0.44 1.70
CA GLU A 333 44.92 0.07 2.18
C GLU A 333 44.87 0.56 3.64
N PHE A 334 43.74 1.12 4.09
CA PHE A 334 43.47 1.41 5.50
C PHE A 334 43.21 0.15 6.33
N GLY A 335 43.02 -0.99 5.66
CA GLY A 335 43.11 -2.31 6.25
C GLY A 335 41.77 -3.02 6.51
N LEU A 336 40.69 -2.56 5.90
CA LEU A 336 39.49 -3.39 5.79
C LEU A 336 39.83 -4.73 5.13
N SER A 337 39.19 -5.81 5.58
CA SER A 337 39.43 -7.15 5.04
C SER A 337 39.05 -7.24 3.57
N ALA A 338 37.88 -6.71 3.20
CA ALA A 338 37.47 -6.63 1.80
C ALA A 338 36.56 -5.43 1.49
N ALA A 339 36.72 -4.88 0.29
CA ALA A 339 35.82 -3.89 -0.29
C ALA A 339 35.34 -4.39 -1.67
N VAL A 340 34.04 -4.59 -1.81
CA VAL A 340 33.41 -4.94 -3.10
C VAL A 340 32.88 -3.68 -3.73
N GLN A 341 33.19 -3.43 -5.00
CA GLN A 341 32.69 -2.27 -5.74
C GLN A 341 32.02 -2.71 -7.04
N ALA A 342 30.80 -2.22 -7.25
CA ALA A 342 30.04 -2.33 -8.49
C ALA A 342 29.90 -0.91 -9.08
N PRO A 343 30.78 -0.51 -10.02
CA PRO A 343 30.94 0.88 -10.43
C PRO A 343 29.91 1.35 -11.46
N TYR A 344 29.10 0.43 -12.00
CA TYR A 344 28.09 0.70 -13.01
C TYR A 344 26.70 0.44 -12.44
N SER A 345 25.73 1.27 -12.84
CA SER A 345 24.32 1.07 -12.48
C SER A 345 23.72 -0.09 -13.27
N LEU A 346 23.86 -1.30 -12.73
CA LEU A 346 23.36 -2.53 -13.33
C LEU A 346 21.84 -2.73 -13.12
N GLU A 347 21.36 -3.82 -13.71
CA GLU A 347 20.02 -4.35 -13.50
C GLU A 347 19.85 -4.84 -12.05
N PRO A 348 18.90 -4.30 -11.27
CA PRO A 348 18.84 -4.58 -9.83
C PRO A 348 18.62 -6.04 -9.45
N ASP A 349 17.80 -6.80 -10.19
CA ASP A 349 17.54 -8.21 -9.85
C ASP A 349 18.76 -9.10 -10.16
N ALA A 350 19.46 -8.85 -11.27
CA ALA A 350 20.70 -9.52 -11.63
C ALA A 350 21.79 -9.30 -10.56
N LEU A 351 21.95 -8.05 -10.10
CA LEU A 351 22.95 -7.74 -9.09
C LEU A 351 22.53 -8.25 -7.70
N ALA A 352 21.23 -8.25 -7.38
CA ALA A 352 20.71 -8.88 -6.18
C ALA A 352 21.01 -10.39 -6.15
N ARG A 353 20.87 -11.11 -7.27
CA ARG A 353 21.27 -12.53 -7.35
C ARG A 353 22.76 -12.73 -7.12
N TRP A 354 23.60 -11.84 -7.66
CA TRP A 354 25.04 -11.88 -7.44
C TRP A 354 25.36 -11.71 -5.95
N PHE A 355 24.79 -10.69 -5.30
CA PHE A 355 25.01 -10.45 -3.87
C PHE A 355 24.36 -11.50 -2.97
N GLU A 356 23.23 -12.08 -3.36
CA GLU A 356 22.59 -13.21 -2.65
C GLU A 356 23.57 -14.40 -2.60
N SER A 357 24.19 -14.75 -3.73
CA SER A 357 25.21 -15.81 -3.80
C SER A 357 26.49 -15.44 -3.01
N PHE A 358 26.94 -14.19 -3.13
CA PHE A 358 28.10 -13.68 -2.40
C PHE A 358 27.90 -13.75 -0.88
N TYR A 359 26.78 -13.25 -0.35
CA TYR A 359 26.49 -13.29 1.08
C TYR A 359 26.22 -14.70 1.60
N SER A 360 25.56 -15.55 0.80
CA SER A 360 25.38 -16.95 1.17
C SER A 360 26.72 -17.67 1.31
N SER A 361 27.68 -17.35 0.43
CA SER A 361 29.04 -17.89 0.49
C SER A 361 29.83 -17.33 1.69
N LEU A 362 29.73 -16.02 1.98
CA LEU A 362 30.32 -15.46 3.21
C LEU A 362 29.76 -16.12 4.47
N ALA A 363 28.46 -16.42 4.48
CA ALA A 363 27.81 -17.15 5.56
C ALA A 363 28.30 -18.60 5.67
N ASP A 364 28.94 -19.17 4.65
CA ASP A 364 29.62 -20.48 4.73
C ASP A 364 31.01 -20.40 5.39
N GLY A 365 31.47 -19.19 5.76
CA GLY A 365 32.78 -18.99 6.40
C GLY A 365 33.94 -18.98 5.40
N VAL A 366 33.71 -18.59 4.14
CA VAL A 366 34.77 -18.41 3.14
C VAL A 366 35.20 -16.93 3.04
N SER A 367 36.37 -16.67 2.43
CA SER A 367 36.86 -15.32 2.18
C SER A 367 36.04 -14.58 1.11
N ALA A 368 36.14 -13.24 1.07
CA ALA A 368 35.41 -12.44 0.07
C ALA A 368 35.84 -12.79 -1.36
N GLY A 369 37.13 -13.06 -1.58
CA GLY A 369 37.63 -13.50 -2.89
C GLY A 369 37.02 -14.83 -3.37
N GLU A 370 36.81 -15.80 -2.48
CA GLU A 370 36.17 -17.09 -2.79
C GLU A 370 34.66 -16.93 -2.98
N ALA A 371 34.00 -16.13 -2.13
CA ALA A 371 32.59 -15.79 -2.28
C ALA A 371 32.30 -15.12 -3.63
N ALA A 372 33.19 -14.23 -4.08
CA ALA A 372 33.08 -13.58 -5.37
C ALA A 372 33.19 -14.57 -6.53
N ARG A 373 34.05 -15.58 -6.44
CA ARG A 373 34.16 -16.65 -7.45
C ARG A 373 32.82 -17.38 -7.60
N ALA A 374 32.19 -17.77 -6.49
CA ALA A 374 30.89 -18.44 -6.51
C ALA A 374 29.81 -17.59 -7.18
N ALA A 375 29.72 -16.30 -6.82
CA ALA A 375 28.78 -15.36 -7.41
C ALA A 375 29.01 -15.11 -8.91
N ARG A 376 30.29 -14.98 -9.33
CA ARG A 376 30.67 -14.83 -10.74
C ARG A 376 30.33 -16.08 -11.55
N LYS A 377 30.65 -17.27 -11.04
CA LYS A 377 30.39 -18.55 -11.72
C LYS A 377 28.89 -18.80 -11.90
N LEU A 378 28.08 -18.56 -10.86
CA LEU A 378 26.62 -18.63 -10.98
C LEU A 378 26.12 -17.64 -12.05
N SER A 379 26.60 -16.41 -12.00
CA SER A 379 26.16 -15.36 -12.94
C SER A 379 26.57 -15.64 -14.39
N GLU A 380 27.75 -16.21 -14.61
CA GLU A 380 28.23 -16.65 -15.92
C GLU A 380 27.35 -17.78 -16.48
N THR A 381 27.00 -18.77 -15.66
CA THR A 381 26.13 -19.87 -16.09
C THR A 381 24.70 -19.42 -16.38
N GLU A 382 24.20 -18.40 -15.67
CA GLU A 382 22.89 -17.78 -15.88
C GLU A 382 22.96 -16.55 -16.79
N SER A 383 23.79 -16.56 -17.83
CA SER A 383 24.01 -15.37 -18.68
C SER A 383 22.78 -14.95 -19.51
N LYS A 384 21.86 -15.87 -19.82
CA LYS A 384 20.60 -15.56 -20.52
C LYS A 384 19.49 -15.26 -19.53
N ARG A 385 19.04 -14.00 -19.50
CA ARG A 385 18.04 -13.53 -18.53
C ARG A 385 17.00 -12.67 -19.22
N SER A 386 15.74 -12.81 -18.80
CA SER A 386 14.68 -11.91 -19.23
C SER A 386 14.68 -10.67 -18.36
N ILE A 387 14.87 -9.50 -18.96
CA ILE A 387 14.97 -8.21 -18.27
C ILE A 387 14.08 -7.23 -19.00
N ALA A 388 12.89 -6.95 -18.44
CA ALA A 388 11.79 -6.17 -19.03
C ALA A 388 11.29 -6.71 -20.39
N PHE A 389 12.18 -6.85 -21.36
CA PHE A 389 12.04 -7.46 -22.67
C PHE A 389 12.38 -8.96 -22.68
N ASP A 390 12.52 -9.52 -23.88
CA ASP A 390 12.89 -10.90 -24.14
C ASP A 390 14.23 -11.30 -23.50
N PRO A 391 14.48 -12.61 -23.27
CA PRO A 391 15.74 -13.08 -22.74
C PRO A 391 16.92 -12.65 -23.61
N VAL A 392 17.84 -11.87 -23.01
CA VAL A 392 19.07 -11.41 -23.66
C VAL A 392 20.29 -12.01 -22.99
N GLU A 393 21.36 -12.20 -23.78
CA GLU A 393 22.65 -12.66 -23.28
C GLU A 393 23.40 -11.50 -22.62
N ARG A 394 23.81 -11.70 -21.36
CA ARG A 394 24.52 -10.72 -20.54
C ARG A 394 25.88 -11.19 -20.08
N VAL A 395 26.83 -10.26 -20.15
CA VAL A 395 28.17 -10.39 -19.57
C VAL A 395 28.33 -9.31 -18.51
N ASP A 396 27.62 -9.47 -17.38
CA ASP A 396 27.63 -8.55 -16.24
C ASP A 396 28.28 -9.16 -14.98
N TRP A 397 28.60 -10.46 -14.99
CA TRP A 397 29.23 -11.18 -13.88
C TRP A 397 30.58 -10.59 -13.45
N CYS A 398 31.30 -9.95 -14.38
CA CYS A 398 32.65 -9.39 -14.17
C CYS A 398 32.64 -7.97 -13.56
N VAL A 399 31.46 -7.34 -13.45
CA VAL A 399 31.34 -5.94 -13.04
C VAL A 399 31.62 -5.74 -11.54
N PRO A 400 31.13 -6.59 -10.62
CA PRO A 400 31.53 -6.52 -9.23
C PRO A 400 33.00 -6.92 -9.05
N VAL A 401 33.82 -5.94 -8.64
CA VAL A 401 35.25 -6.10 -8.38
C VAL A 401 35.46 -6.19 -6.88
N VAL A 402 36.24 -7.17 -6.45
CA VAL A 402 36.56 -7.39 -5.03
C VAL A 402 37.99 -6.98 -4.77
N HIS A 403 38.17 -6.03 -3.85
CA HIS A 403 39.45 -5.68 -3.26
C HIS A 403 39.60 -6.48 -1.96
N GLU A 404 40.74 -7.16 -1.80
CA GLU A 404 41.00 -7.98 -0.61
C GLU A 404 42.51 -8.07 -0.40
N SER A 405 43.00 -7.53 0.72
CA SER A 405 44.42 -7.57 1.09
C SER A 405 44.83 -8.97 1.55
N ILE A 406 44.07 -9.56 2.46
CA ILE A 406 44.34 -10.88 3.05
C ILE A 406 43.06 -11.72 2.94
N PRO A 407 43.12 -12.97 2.43
CA PRO A 407 41.97 -13.86 2.42
C PRO A 407 41.65 -14.28 3.87
N ALA A 408 40.63 -13.65 4.45
CA ALA A 408 40.16 -13.95 5.80
C ALA A 408 38.65 -14.24 5.77
N PRO A 409 38.18 -15.30 6.46
CA PRO A 409 36.76 -15.52 6.61
C PRO A 409 36.16 -14.49 7.57
N VAL A 410 34.91 -14.12 7.33
CA VAL A 410 34.19 -13.16 8.18
C VAL A 410 33.64 -13.82 9.44
N LEU A 411 33.25 -15.10 9.32
CA LEU A 411 32.77 -15.94 10.42
C LEU A 411 33.75 -17.09 10.66
N SER A 412 33.96 -17.45 11.92
CA SER A 412 34.81 -18.59 12.30
C SER A 412 34.26 -19.93 11.82
N HIS A 413 32.94 -20.02 11.68
CA HIS A 413 32.21 -21.22 11.29
C HIS A 413 31.06 -20.84 10.36
N ALA A 414 30.55 -21.81 9.60
CA ALA A 414 29.37 -21.59 8.78
C ALA A 414 28.17 -21.20 9.66
N ALA A 415 27.45 -20.16 9.26
CA ALA A 415 26.26 -19.65 9.92
C ALA A 415 25.18 -20.73 10.04
N VAL A 416 24.44 -20.70 11.15
CA VAL A 416 23.41 -21.67 11.45
C VAL A 416 22.09 -21.24 10.82
N ARG A 417 21.44 -22.19 10.14
CA ARG A 417 20.12 -21.96 9.55
C ARG A 417 19.06 -21.98 10.65
N GLU A 418 18.31 -20.91 10.80
CA GLU A 418 17.15 -20.91 11.69
C GLU A 418 16.02 -21.78 11.09
N PRO A 419 15.29 -22.57 11.91
CA PRO A 419 14.02 -23.14 11.49
C PRO A 419 13.08 -21.99 11.12
N ASP A 420 12.36 -22.10 9.99
CA ASP A 420 11.42 -21.08 9.51
C ASP A 420 10.44 -20.71 10.64
N GLY A 421 10.75 -19.65 11.38
CA GLY A 421 9.95 -19.12 12.47
C GLY A 421 8.80 -18.32 11.88
N GLY A 422 7.95 -19.00 11.11
CA GLY A 422 6.82 -18.43 10.41
C GLY A 422 7.19 -17.12 9.73
N LEU A 423 7.97 -17.17 8.64
CA LEU A 423 7.96 -16.07 7.67
C LEU A 423 6.48 -15.84 7.32
N HIS A 424 5.90 -14.80 7.93
CA HIS A 424 4.49 -14.48 7.80
C HIS A 424 4.14 -14.58 6.33
N GLU A 425 3.17 -15.46 6.05
CA GLU A 425 2.56 -15.64 4.74
C GLU A 425 2.48 -14.26 4.10
N GLN A 426 3.18 -14.08 2.96
CA GLN A 426 3.15 -12.82 2.23
C GLN A 426 1.69 -12.40 2.16
N PRO A 427 1.29 -11.21 2.64
CA PRO A 427 -0.01 -10.69 2.28
C PRO A 427 -0.06 -10.81 0.76
N LYS A 428 -1.06 -11.52 0.23
CA LYS A 428 -1.40 -11.45 -1.19
C LYS A 428 -1.94 -10.05 -1.45
N ALA A 429 -1.12 -9.03 -1.26
CA ALA A 429 -1.36 -7.74 -1.84
C ALA A 429 -1.27 -7.98 -3.34
N ASN A 430 -2.28 -7.51 -4.06
CA ASN A 430 -2.32 -7.43 -5.51
C ASN A 430 -1.19 -6.50 -6.01
N SER A 431 0.07 -6.87 -5.76
CA SER A 431 1.20 -6.11 -6.21
C SER A 431 1.23 -6.22 -7.71
N LEU A 432 1.12 -5.08 -8.38
CA LEU A 432 1.31 -4.96 -9.83
C LEU A 432 2.73 -5.39 -10.27
N GLY A 433 3.58 -5.84 -9.32
CA GLY A 433 4.89 -6.44 -9.54
C GLY A 433 5.97 -5.43 -9.91
N VAL A 434 5.64 -4.13 -9.87
CA VAL A 434 6.58 -3.05 -10.17
C VAL A 434 6.98 -2.34 -8.90
N ILE A 435 8.27 -2.46 -8.60
CA ILE A 435 8.92 -1.95 -7.40
C ILE A 435 9.21 -0.45 -7.60
N ARG A 436 8.68 0.42 -6.74
CA ARG A 436 8.91 1.88 -6.79
C ARG A 436 10.01 2.33 -5.82
N ASP A 437 11.24 1.87 -6.06
CA ASP A 437 12.38 2.09 -5.16
C ASP A 437 12.60 3.56 -4.81
N ASP A 438 12.52 4.45 -5.79
CA ASP A 438 12.74 5.88 -5.61
C ASP A 438 11.72 6.52 -4.67
N ILE A 439 10.45 6.17 -4.80
CA ILE A 439 9.37 6.71 -3.95
C ILE A 439 9.43 6.11 -2.56
N VAL A 440 9.55 4.78 -2.43
CA VAL A 440 9.56 4.10 -1.12
C VAL A 440 10.74 4.56 -0.26
N VAL A 441 11.94 4.63 -0.83
CA VAL A 441 13.13 5.09 -0.09
C VAL A 441 13.04 6.59 0.22
N ASN A 442 12.47 7.40 -0.68
CA ASN A 442 12.23 8.81 -0.38
C ASN A 442 11.18 9.02 0.72
N LEU A 443 10.11 8.21 0.77
CA LEU A 443 9.16 8.23 1.89
C LEU A 443 9.85 7.88 3.20
N ASP A 444 10.63 6.80 3.24
CA ASP A 444 11.39 6.39 4.43
C ASP A 444 12.30 7.53 4.92
N ARG A 445 12.99 8.20 3.98
CA ARG A 445 13.83 9.37 4.26
C ARG A 445 13.04 10.57 4.78
N LEU A 446 11.89 10.90 4.18
CA LEU A 446 11.05 12.01 4.63
C LEU A 446 10.52 11.79 6.05
N PHE A 447 10.16 10.56 6.41
CA PHE A 447 9.72 10.20 7.75
C PHE A 447 10.83 10.24 8.80
N GLN A 448 12.11 10.39 8.42
CA GLN A 448 13.19 10.65 9.38
C GLN A 448 13.19 12.09 9.90
N GLY A 449 12.56 13.02 9.18
CA GLY A 449 12.54 14.44 9.52
C GLY A 449 11.14 15.04 9.67
N ALA A 450 10.08 14.22 9.52
CA ALA A 450 8.70 14.65 9.64
C ALA A 450 7.80 13.51 10.11
N ALA A 451 6.84 13.80 11.00
CA ALA A 451 5.79 12.84 11.37
C ALA A 451 4.73 12.69 10.28
N CYS A 452 4.50 13.74 9.47
CA CYS A 452 3.42 13.79 8.49
C CYS A 452 3.98 13.99 7.07
N VAL A 453 3.65 13.07 6.15
CA VAL A 453 4.07 13.12 4.75
C VAL A 453 2.86 12.96 3.83
N LEU A 454 2.74 13.85 2.84
CA LEU A 454 1.72 13.81 1.78
C LEU A 454 2.30 13.24 0.49
N LEU A 455 1.86 12.03 0.11
CA LEU A 455 2.07 11.45 -1.20
C LEU A 455 0.98 11.93 -2.17
N HIS A 456 1.35 12.74 -3.17
CA HIS A 456 0.39 13.35 -4.09
C HIS A 456 0.69 13.08 -5.56
N GLY A 457 -0.34 13.04 -6.41
CA GLY A 457 -0.17 12.89 -7.86
C GLY A 457 -1.46 12.44 -8.56
N PRO A 458 -1.47 12.36 -9.90
CA PRO A 458 -2.69 12.15 -10.67
C PRO A 458 -3.41 10.83 -10.35
N ALA A 459 -4.68 10.72 -10.73
CA ALA A 459 -5.44 9.49 -10.55
C ALA A 459 -4.79 8.30 -11.30
N GLY A 460 -4.82 7.12 -10.70
CA GLY A 460 -4.23 5.91 -11.30
C GLY A 460 -2.70 5.84 -11.27
N SER A 461 -2.01 6.81 -10.65
CA SER A 461 -0.54 6.83 -10.54
C SER A 461 0.05 5.76 -9.60
N GLY A 462 -0.77 5.01 -8.87
CA GLY A 462 -0.33 3.94 -7.95
C GLY A 462 -0.04 4.36 -6.51
N LYS A 463 -0.56 5.51 -6.04
CA LYS A 463 -0.31 6.03 -4.68
C LYS A 463 -0.71 5.05 -3.57
N SER A 464 -1.95 4.56 -3.57
CA SER A 464 -2.43 3.61 -2.56
C SER A 464 -1.60 2.32 -2.57
N HIS A 465 -1.22 1.84 -3.77
CA HIS A 465 -0.32 0.69 -3.88
C HIS A 465 1.07 0.96 -3.30
N THR A 466 1.62 2.16 -3.52
CA THR A 466 2.93 2.57 -2.98
C THR A 466 2.88 2.72 -1.47
N ALA A 467 1.74 3.13 -0.89
CA ALA A 467 1.54 3.18 0.55
C ALA A 467 1.56 1.77 1.18
N ASP A 468 0.90 0.79 0.54
CA ASP A 468 0.99 -0.62 0.95
C ASP A 468 2.44 -1.14 0.83
N GLU A 469 3.12 -0.81 -0.26
CA GLU A 469 4.52 -1.19 -0.51
C GLU A 469 5.47 -0.58 0.54
N PHE A 470 5.21 0.67 0.97
CA PHE A 470 5.96 1.36 2.00
C PHE A 470 5.70 0.79 3.40
N ALA A 471 4.44 0.46 3.72
CA ALA A 471 4.10 -0.21 4.97
C ALA A 471 4.82 -1.57 5.09
N GLU A 472 4.81 -2.36 4.01
CA GLU A 472 5.52 -3.63 3.94
C GLU A 472 7.04 -3.45 4.02
N TRP A 473 7.58 -2.39 3.39
CA TRP A 473 8.99 -2.02 3.50
C TRP A 473 9.40 -1.76 4.95
N LEU A 474 8.65 -0.94 5.69
CA LEU A 474 8.92 -0.67 7.11
C LEU A 474 8.86 -1.94 7.94
N ARG A 475 7.86 -2.81 7.71
CA ARG A 475 7.73 -4.10 8.41
C ARG A 475 8.94 -5.02 8.17
N ARG A 476 9.38 -5.15 6.91
CA ARG A 476 10.50 -6.03 6.52
C ARG A 476 11.87 -5.56 7.03
N THR A 477 12.01 -4.27 7.24
CA THR A 477 13.29 -3.63 7.61
C THR A 477 13.30 -3.16 9.07
N GLN A 478 12.33 -3.61 9.87
CA GLN A 478 12.12 -3.21 11.26
C GLN A 478 12.07 -1.69 11.44
N GLY A 479 11.63 -0.97 10.40
CA GLY A 479 11.49 0.48 10.42
C GLY A 479 10.27 0.95 11.22
N LEU A 480 9.35 0.05 11.59
CA LEU A 480 8.17 0.30 12.41
C LEU A 480 7.92 -0.91 13.33
N GLU A 481 7.85 -0.68 14.64
CA GLU A 481 7.58 -1.74 15.63
C GLU A 481 6.08 -1.95 15.87
N GLY A 482 5.26 -0.90 15.73
CA GLY A 482 3.83 -0.98 15.97
C GLY A 482 2.99 -1.18 14.70
N PRO A 483 1.65 -1.04 14.83
CA PRO A 483 0.71 -1.39 13.77
C PRO A 483 0.67 -0.38 12.61
N VAL A 484 0.18 -0.87 11.46
CA VAL A 484 -0.20 -0.07 10.30
C VAL A 484 -1.72 0.07 10.26
N LEU A 485 -2.23 1.29 10.25
CA LEU A 485 -3.64 1.61 10.12
C LEU A 485 -3.92 2.23 8.75
N HIS A 486 -5.06 1.92 8.15
CA HIS A 486 -5.47 2.48 6.87
C HIS A 486 -6.89 3.06 6.96
N SER A 487 -7.02 4.38 6.85
CA SER A 487 -8.29 5.10 6.90
C SER A 487 -8.59 5.74 5.54
N THR A 488 -9.81 5.58 5.02
CA THR A 488 -10.28 6.38 3.89
C THR A 488 -11.10 7.57 4.36
N LEU A 489 -10.75 8.77 3.87
CA LEU A 489 -11.45 10.02 4.18
C LEU A 489 -12.61 10.29 3.21
N ALA A 490 -12.80 9.44 2.19
CA ALA A 490 -13.92 9.56 1.26
C ALA A 490 -15.30 9.46 1.94
N HIS A 491 -15.37 8.84 3.13
CA HIS A 491 -16.63 8.60 3.86
C HIS A 491 -16.62 9.09 5.31
N ARG A 492 -15.44 9.37 5.87
CA ARG A 492 -15.31 9.99 7.20
C ARG A 492 -15.47 11.49 7.03
N ARG A 493 -16.26 12.10 7.91
CA ARG A 493 -16.72 13.49 7.75
C ARG A 493 -16.32 14.40 8.90
N SER A 494 -15.62 13.87 9.90
CA SER A 494 -15.13 14.58 11.08
C SER A 494 -13.84 13.93 11.59
N LEU A 495 -13.05 14.69 12.35
CA LEU A 495 -11.89 14.16 13.05
C LEU A 495 -12.30 13.09 14.07
N GLY A 496 -13.42 13.28 14.77
CA GLY A 496 -13.94 12.30 15.73
C GLY A 496 -14.18 10.92 15.11
N ALA A 497 -14.77 10.88 13.91
CA ALA A 497 -14.96 9.62 13.18
C ALA A 497 -13.64 8.92 12.79
N LEU A 498 -12.57 9.70 12.62
CA LEU A 498 -11.24 9.20 12.33
C LEU A 498 -10.55 8.68 13.60
N LEU A 499 -10.67 9.38 14.72
CA LEU A 499 -10.17 8.95 16.02
C LEU A 499 -10.89 7.70 16.54
N ASP A 500 -12.20 7.57 16.30
CA ASP A 500 -12.96 6.36 16.63
C ASP A 500 -12.39 5.12 15.91
N HIS A 501 -11.83 5.28 14.70
CA HIS A 501 -11.17 4.18 13.99
C HIS A 501 -9.86 3.76 14.66
N LEU A 502 -9.06 4.74 15.15
CA LEU A 502 -7.86 4.46 15.94
C LEU A 502 -8.24 3.73 17.24
N ALA A 503 -9.25 4.21 17.96
CA ALA A 503 -9.69 3.61 19.21
C ALA A 503 -10.26 2.20 19.03
N ALA A 504 -10.98 1.94 17.94
CA ALA A 504 -11.46 0.59 17.60
C ALA A 504 -10.29 -0.40 17.46
N PHE A 505 -9.18 0.03 16.84
CA PHE A 505 -7.98 -0.80 16.72
C PHE A 505 -7.34 -1.11 18.09
N PHE A 506 -7.36 -0.15 19.02
CA PHE A 506 -6.79 -0.29 20.37
C PHE A 506 -7.82 -0.66 21.46
N GLN A 507 -9.03 -1.09 21.09
CA GLN A 507 -10.13 -1.30 22.04
C GLN A 507 -9.77 -2.26 23.17
N GLY A 508 -9.01 -3.33 22.87
CA GLY A 508 -8.55 -4.30 23.86
C GLY A 508 -7.56 -3.71 24.89
N ALA A 509 -6.74 -2.75 24.47
CA ALA A 509 -5.81 -2.04 25.37
C ALA A 509 -6.56 -0.99 26.20
N LEU A 510 -7.43 -0.21 25.57
CA LEU A 510 -8.26 0.82 26.23
C LEU A 510 -9.16 0.24 27.33
N LYS A 511 -9.76 -0.94 27.09
CA LYS A 511 -10.55 -1.64 28.10
C LYS A 511 -9.74 -2.04 29.34
N LYS A 512 -8.46 -2.41 29.17
CA LYS A 512 -7.59 -2.80 30.30
C LYS A 512 -7.16 -1.61 31.15
N THR A 513 -7.07 -0.43 30.56
CA THR A 513 -6.72 0.81 31.28
C THR A 513 -7.92 1.46 31.96
N GLY A 514 -9.14 0.93 31.78
CA GLY A 514 -10.38 1.47 32.35
C GLY A 514 -10.84 2.78 31.68
N LEU A 515 -10.32 3.11 30.50
CA LEU A 515 -10.71 4.31 29.75
C LEU A 515 -11.97 4.00 28.92
N GLU A 516 -13.07 4.66 29.24
CA GLU A 516 -14.35 4.52 28.53
C GLU A 516 -14.40 5.51 27.35
N TRP A 517 -13.72 5.17 26.24
CA TRP A 517 -13.65 6.00 25.02
C TRP A 517 -15.00 6.56 24.55
N GLU A 518 -16.05 5.73 24.65
CA GLU A 518 -17.40 6.08 24.21
C GLU A 518 -18.05 7.22 25.00
N ARG A 519 -17.54 7.53 26.21
CA ARG A 519 -18.03 8.62 27.06
C ARG A 519 -17.19 9.90 26.98
N MET A 520 -16.08 9.86 26.23
CA MET A 520 -15.17 11.00 26.11
C MET A 520 -15.69 12.01 25.11
N GLU A 521 -15.47 13.29 25.41
CA GLU A 521 -15.66 14.39 24.46
C GLU A 521 -14.54 14.42 23.41
N ILE A 522 -14.72 15.20 22.34
CA ILE A 522 -13.76 15.20 21.20
C ILE A 522 -12.36 15.65 21.62
N GLU A 523 -12.25 16.62 22.53
CA GLU A 523 -10.98 17.12 23.06
C GLU A 523 -10.27 16.02 23.88
N GLU A 524 -11.00 15.28 24.70
CA GLU A 524 -10.44 14.17 25.49
C GLU A 524 -9.99 13.01 24.59
N ARG A 525 -10.72 12.73 23.51
CA ARG A 525 -10.34 11.73 22.50
C ARG A 525 -9.10 12.16 21.72
N PHE A 526 -9.01 13.44 21.39
CA PHE A 526 -7.84 14.03 20.75
C PHE A 526 -6.61 13.79 21.62
N ASP A 527 -6.66 14.21 22.89
CA ASP A 527 -5.55 14.06 23.84
C ASP A 527 -5.18 12.58 24.06
N THR A 528 -6.19 11.71 24.18
CA THR A 528 -5.97 10.26 24.35
C THR A 528 -5.32 9.64 23.11
N ALA A 529 -5.70 10.08 21.90
CA ALA A 529 -5.07 9.61 20.67
C ALA A 529 -3.60 10.04 20.60
N ILE A 530 -3.28 11.30 20.91
CA ILE A 530 -1.89 11.78 21.02
C ILE A 530 -1.11 10.96 22.05
N TYR A 531 -1.71 10.68 23.21
CA TYR A 531 -1.10 9.84 24.24
C TYR A 531 -0.77 8.43 23.73
N ILE A 532 -1.71 7.76 23.04
CA ILE A 532 -1.47 6.44 22.44
C ILE A 532 -0.30 6.49 21.45
N MET A 533 -0.30 7.49 20.56
CA MET A 533 0.73 7.68 19.54
C MET A 533 2.11 8.05 20.11
N ASN A 534 2.16 8.58 21.33
CA ASN A 534 3.41 8.83 22.03
C ASN A 534 3.99 7.55 22.66
N GLN A 535 3.16 6.57 22.98
CA GLN A 535 3.58 5.30 23.57
C GLN A 535 3.87 4.21 22.54
N ILE A 536 3.16 4.23 21.40
CA ILE A 536 3.22 3.17 20.40
C ILE A 536 3.55 3.80 19.03
N PRO A 537 4.67 3.43 18.40
CA PRO A 537 5.00 3.90 17.07
C PRO A 537 4.04 3.28 16.05
N ILE A 538 3.20 4.09 15.40
CA ILE A 538 2.24 3.63 14.38
C ILE A 538 2.57 4.22 13.01
N LEU A 539 2.20 3.52 11.95
CA LEU A 539 2.01 4.12 10.62
C LEU A 539 0.51 4.24 10.37
N TRP A 540 0.00 5.45 10.15
CA TRP A 540 -1.39 5.68 9.81
C TRP A 540 -1.52 6.28 8.42
N VAL A 541 -2.07 5.51 7.49
CA VAL A 541 -2.31 5.93 6.11
C VAL A 541 -3.71 6.53 5.99
N TRP A 542 -3.82 7.76 5.51
CA TRP A 542 -5.07 8.43 5.20
C TRP A 542 -5.23 8.59 3.70
N ASP A 543 -6.20 7.89 3.11
CA ASP A 543 -6.48 7.94 1.68
C ASP A 543 -7.60 8.91 1.33
N SER A 544 -7.52 9.51 0.15
CA SER A 544 -8.47 10.50 -0.39
C SER A 544 -8.56 11.81 0.42
N VAL A 545 -7.42 12.39 0.82
CA VAL A 545 -7.37 13.64 1.61
C VAL A 545 -8.06 14.81 0.90
N GLU A 546 -8.11 14.82 -0.43
CA GLU A 546 -8.84 15.83 -1.20
C GLU A 546 -10.34 15.92 -0.82
N SER A 547 -10.89 14.85 -0.23
CA SER A 547 -12.27 14.80 0.24
C SER A 547 -12.54 15.77 1.39
N ILE A 548 -11.51 16.15 2.16
CA ILE A 548 -11.64 17.14 3.24
C ILE A 548 -12.02 18.52 2.69
N ARG A 549 -11.53 18.89 1.51
CA ARG A 549 -11.87 20.17 0.88
C ARG A 549 -13.24 20.15 0.17
N SER A 550 -13.79 18.97 -0.09
CA SER A 550 -15.04 18.87 -0.82
C SER A 550 -16.17 19.56 -0.04
N GLN A 551 -16.98 20.38 -0.73
CA GLN A 551 -18.05 21.14 -0.07
C GLN A 551 -18.92 20.20 0.78
N PRO A 552 -19.21 20.54 2.05
CA PRO A 552 -20.14 19.78 2.86
C PRO A 552 -21.44 19.61 2.10
N SER A 553 -21.85 18.37 1.80
CA SER A 553 -23.17 18.19 1.22
C SER A 553 -24.22 18.60 2.26
N ALA A 554 -25.33 19.20 1.81
CA ALA A 554 -26.42 19.64 2.67
C ALA A 554 -27.05 18.51 3.51
N ILE A 555 -26.73 17.24 3.22
CA ILE A 555 -27.36 16.03 3.75
C ILE A 555 -26.45 15.27 4.73
N THR A 556 -25.16 15.58 4.78
CA THR A 556 -24.18 14.63 5.32
C THR A 556 -23.36 15.11 6.50
N GLY A 557 -23.41 16.41 6.81
CA GLY A 557 -22.26 17.07 7.40
C GLY A 557 -21.04 16.97 6.47
N GLY A 558 -19.98 17.67 6.81
CA GLY A 558 -18.73 17.59 6.06
C GLY A 558 -17.62 18.23 6.88
N TRP A 559 -16.42 18.18 6.33
CA TRP A 559 -15.26 18.87 6.84
C TRP A 559 -15.44 20.38 6.68
N ASP A 560 -16.19 21.00 7.59
CA ASP A 560 -16.30 22.44 7.68
C ASP A 560 -14.97 23.08 8.11
N GLU A 561 -14.91 24.42 8.11
CA GLU A 561 -13.68 25.14 8.43
C GLU A 561 -13.15 24.79 9.84
N GLU A 562 -14.05 24.50 10.79
CA GLU A 562 -13.70 24.11 12.16
C GLU A 562 -13.06 22.72 12.19
N GLN A 563 -13.65 21.73 11.52
CA GLN A 563 -13.06 20.39 11.37
C GLN A 563 -11.73 20.42 10.60
N GLN A 564 -11.59 21.30 9.59
CA GLN A 564 -10.33 21.48 8.88
C GLN A 564 -9.23 22.06 9.76
N GLU A 565 -9.58 22.99 10.67
CA GLU A 565 -8.64 23.50 11.67
C GLU A 565 -8.22 22.40 12.65
N LEU A 566 -9.17 21.62 13.17
CA LEU A 566 -8.88 20.50 14.07
C LEU A 566 -7.97 19.45 13.41
N VAL A 567 -8.15 19.16 12.12
CA VAL A 567 -7.24 18.27 11.38
C VAL A 567 -5.83 18.84 11.31
N ARG A 568 -5.67 20.16 11.08
CA ARG A 568 -4.35 20.80 11.06
C ARG A 568 -3.69 20.75 12.43
N GLU A 569 -4.44 21.06 13.48
CA GLU A 569 -3.98 20.98 14.87
C GLU A 569 -3.57 19.55 15.27
N PHE A 570 -4.35 18.55 14.84
CA PHE A 570 -4.05 17.14 15.07
C PHE A 570 -2.75 16.71 14.37
N LEU A 571 -2.58 17.07 13.10
CA LEU A 571 -1.36 16.73 12.34
C LEU A 571 -0.12 17.44 12.90
N GLU A 572 -0.26 18.67 13.42
CA GLU A 572 0.83 19.38 14.09
C GLU A 572 1.17 18.70 15.42
N SER A 573 0.18 18.31 16.22
CA SER A 573 0.37 17.58 17.48
C SER A 573 1.04 16.22 17.28
N CYS A 574 0.78 15.55 16.14
CA CYS A 574 1.45 14.29 15.78
C CYS A 574 2.98 14.45 15.61
N THR A 575 3.48 15.67 15.33
CA THR A 575 4.93 15.92 15.18
C THR A 575 5.73 15.71 16.46
N GLU A 576 5.08 15.75 17.61
CA GLU A 576 5.67 15.53 18.93
C GLU A 576 5.52 14.07 19.41
N THR A 577 5.01 13.17 18.56
CA THR A 577 4.75 11.76 18.89
C THR A 577 5.66 10.81 18.12
N GLN A 578 5.50 9.50 18.34
CA GLN A 578 6.18 8.46 17.56
C GLN A 578 5.38 8.02 16.31
N ALA A 579 4.23 8.65 16.04
CA ALA A 579 3.40 8.29 14.91
C ALA A 579 3.94 8.84 13.59
N ARG A 580 3.72 8.05 12.53
CA ARG A 580 3.96 8.43 11.14
C ARG A 580 2.63 8.47 10.41
N ILE A 581 2.24 9.64 9.91
CA ILE A 581 0.99 9.84 9.18
C ILE A 581 1.32 9.98 7.68
N LEU A 582 0.87 9.01 6.88
CA LEU A 582 0.99 9.04 5.42
C LEU A 582 -0.33 9.49 4.80
N LEU A 583 -0.35 10.69 4.28
CA LEU A 583 -1.49 11.28 3.59
C LEU A 583 -1.42 10.96 2.09
N ILE A 584 -2.54 10.57 1.47
CA ILE A 584 -2.62 10.33 0.03
C ILE A 584 -3.65 11.29 -0.58
N SER A 585 -3.23 12.05 -1.59
CA SER A 585 -4.11 12.95 -2.35
C SER A 585 -3.84 12.95 -3.85
N ARG A 586 -4.79 13.47 -4.62
CA ARG A 586 -4.61 13.82 -6.04
C ARG A 586 -3.81 15.11 -6.23
N ASP A 587 -3.79 15.99 -5.24
CA ASP A 587 -3.20 17.33 -5.31
C ASP A 587 -2.25 17.61 -4.13
N GLN A 588 -1.55 18.74 -4.13
CA GLN A 588 -0.54 19.11 -3.13
C GLN A 588 -1.10 19.52 -1.76
N GLU A 589 -2.43 19.71 -1.68
CA GLU A 589 -3.15 20.11 -0.47
C GLU A 589 -2.47 21.29 0.24
N ASP A 590 -2.38 22.44 -0.44
CA ASP A 590 -1.69 23.65 0.04
C ASP A 590 -2.26 24.22 1.34
N TRP A 591 -3.48 23.82 1.72
CA TRP A 591 -4.13 24.21 2.97
C TRP A 591 -3.52 23.51 4.20
N LEU A 592 -2.85 22.37 4.02
CA LEU A 592 -2.15 21.65 5.10
C LEU A 592 -0.92 22.43 5.58
N ALA A 593 -0.58 22.24 6.86
CA ALA A 593 0.56 22.89 7.51
C ALA A 593 1.89 22.66 6.76
N LYS A 594 2.86 23.56 6.99
CA LYS A 594 4.21 23.46 6.41
C LYS A 594 5.02 22.29 6.99
N SER A 595 4.65 21.81 8.17
CA SER A 595 5.18 20.61 8.83
C SER A 595 4.92 19.34 8.00
N VAL A 596 3.84 19.30 7.21
CA VAL A 596 3.54 18.20 6.30
C VAL A 596 4.48 18.25 5.09
N ARG A 597 5.37 17.27 4.98
CA ARG A 597 6.30 17.16 3.85
C ARG A 597 5.58 16.58 2.63
N ARG A 598 5.75 17.21 1.47
CA ARG A 598 5.13 16.76 0.21
C ARG A 598 6.09 15.87 -0.58
N ALA A 599 5.56 14.74 -1.04
CA ALA A 599 6.23 13.75 -1.86
C ALA A 599 5.45 13.59 -3.18
N PRO A 600 5.97 14.09 -4.31
CA PRO A 600 5.31 13.92 -5.60
C PRO A 600 5.44 12.49 -6.11
N MET A 601 4.34 11.92 -6.57
CA MET A 601 4.29 10.63 -7.24
C MET A 601 4.71 10.79 -8.69
N LYS A 602 5.92 10.35 -9.01
CA LYS A 602 6.45 10.39 -10.38
C LYS A 602 5.76 9.36 -11.27
N ALA A 603 5.67 9.66 -12.57
CA ALA A 603 5.30 8.69 -13.59
C ALA A 603 6.28 7.50 -13.58
N LEU A 604 5.81 6.32 -13.99
CA LEU A 604 6.69 5.17 -14.18
C LEU A 604 7.76 5.51 -15.22
N ALA A 605 9.01 5.17 -14.92
CA ALA A 605 10.04 5.16 -15.96
C ALA A 605 9.65 4.17 -17.07
N GLU A 606 10.09 4.40 -18.29
CA GLU A 606 9.77 3.55 -19.45
C GLU A 606 9.99 2.05 -19.14
N ARG A 607 11.13 1.74 -18.53
CA ARG A 607 11.48 0.38 -18.12
C ARG A 607 10.52 -0.22 -17.08
N GLU A 608 10.07 0.57 -16.11
CA GLU A 608 9.10 0.16 -15.10
C GLU A 608 7.72 -0.09 -15.75
N ALA A 609 7.33 0.74 -16.72
CA ALA A 609 6.11 0.56 -17.49
C ALA A 609 6.17 -0.73 -18.34
N ILE A 610 7.31 -1.06 -18.94
CA ILE A 610 7.49 -2.33 -19.67
C ILE A 610 7.40 -3.53 -18.72
N LEU A 611 8.03 -3.45 -17.54
CA LEU A 611 7.93 -4.50 -16.51
C LEU A 611 6.48 -4.69 -16.04
N LEU A 612 5.74 -3.59 -15.84
CA LEU A 612 4.31 -3.65 -15.54
C LEU A 612 3.53 -4.36 -16.64
N THR A 613 3.75 -3.96 -17.90
CA THR A 613 3.10 -4.57 -19.07
C THR A 613 3.37 -6.07 -19.12
N ARG A 614 4.62 -6.47 -18.94
CA ARG A 614 5.02 -7.88 -18.92
C ARG A 614 4.29 -8.63 -17.81
N LYS A 615 4.31 -8.10 -16.58
CA LYS A 615 3.66 -8.72 -15.43
C LYS A 615 2.16 -8.90 -15.67
N LEU A 616 1.50 -7.89 -16.22
CA LEU A 616 0.08 -7.96 -16.59
C LEU A 616 -0.19 -9.05 -17.65
N LEU A 617 0.69 -9.21 -18.64
CA LEU A 617 0.59 -10.28 -19.63
C LEU A 617 0.75 -11.67 -18.98
N GLU A 618 1.71 -11.82 -18.05
CA GLU A 618 1.90 -13.07 -17.29
C GLU A 618 0.64 -13.43 -16.48
N ASP A 619 0.06 -12.45 -15.79
CA ASP A 619 -1.16 -12.63 -14.98
C ASP A 619 -2.38 -12.97 -15.87
N LEU A 620 -2.40 -12.50 -17.12
CA LEU A 620 -3.40 -12.86 -18.12
C LEU A 620 -3.13 -14.20 -18.82
N GLY A 621 -2.00 -14.86 -18.55
CA GLY A 621 -1.56 -16.06 -19.27
C GLY A 621 -1.22 -15.83 -20.75
N ALA A 622 -0.90 -14.58 -21.11
CA ALA A 622 -0.54 -14.16 -22.46
C ALA A 622 0.97 -14.31 -22.72
N SER A 623 1.35 -14.32 -24.00
CA SER A 623 2.78 -14.40 -24.36
C SER A 623 3.50 -13.09 -24.01
N THR A 624 4.56 -13.21 -23.21
CA THR A 624 5.51 -12.15 -22.88
C THR A 624 6.67 -12.02 -23.87
N THR A 625 6.62 -12.77 -24.98
CA THR A 625 7.59 -12.63 -26.06
C THR A 625 7.33 -11.38 -26.88
N ASP A 626 8.40 -10.79 -27.44
CA ASP A 626 8.33 -9.60 -28.31
C ASP A 626 7.65 -8.42 -27.59
N MET A 627 8.17 -8.04 -26.43
CA MET A 627 7.64 -6.91 -25.65
C MET A 627 7.70 -5.59 -26.41
N ALA A 628 8.58 -5.47 -27.42
CA ALA A 628 8.71 -4.28 -28.26
C ALA A 628 7.40 -3.90 -28.97
N ARG A 629 6.54 -4.87 -29.28
CA ARG A 629 5.23 -4.60 -29.90
C ARG A 629 4.27 -3.80 -29.03
N PHE A 630 4.49 -3.76 -27.72
CA PHE A 630 3.66 -3.01 -26.77
C PHE A 630 4.14 -1.56 -26.55
N MET A 631 5.29 -1.17 -27.13
CA MET A 631 5.83 0.19 -26.97
C MET A 631 4.84 1.32 -27.33
N PRO A 632 3.96 1.19 -28.35
CA PRO A 632 2.94 2.21 -28.58
C PRO A 632 2.04 2.45 -27.35
N LEU A 633 1.63 1.38 -26.65
CA LEU A 633 0.80 1.50 -25.45
C LEU A 633 1.59 2.05 -24.26
N VAL A 634 2.85 1.63 -24.10
CA VAL A 634 3.77 2.14 -23.06
C VAL A 634 3.95 3.64 -23.21
N ASN A 635 4.22 4.10 -24.43
CA ASN A 635 4.44 5.52 -24.73
C ASN A 635 3.15 6.34 -24.53
N TYR A 636 2.00 5.83 -24.98
CA TYR A 636 0.71 6.51 -24.78
C TYR A 636 0.31 6.62 -23.31
N ALA A 637 0.67 5.64 -22.48
CA ALA A 637 0.33 5.67 -21.06
C ALA A 637 1.05 6.79 -20.29
N GLU A 638 2.14 7.34 -20.85
CA GLU A 638 2.98 8.38 -20.22
C GLU A 638 3.39 7.99 -18.79
N GLY A 639 3.67 6.71 -18.58
CA GLY A 639 4.04 6.16 -17.27
C GLY A 639 2.91 6.08 -16.24
N ASN A 640 1.63 6.25 -16.63
CA ASN A 640 0.49 6.03 -15.74
C ASN A 640 0.14 4.51 -15.64
N PRO A 641 0.29 3.88 -14.46
CA PRO A 641 0.05 2.44 -14.27
C PRO A 641 -1.38 2.00 -14.62
N LEU A 642 -2.39 2.79 -14.27
CA LEU A 642 -3.79 2.45 -14.53
C LEU A 642 -4.10 2.51 -16.03
N ALA A 643 -3.67 3.57 -16.72
CA ALA A 643 -3.85 3.66 -18.17
C ALA A 643 -3.17 2.47 -18.87
N LEU A 644 -1.95 2.13 -18.47
CA LEU A 644 -1.21 1.01 -19.04
C LEU A 644 -1.89 -0.34 -18.78
N ARG A 645 -2.42 -0.56 -17.57
CA ARG A 645 -3.21 -1.75 -17.25
C ARG A 645 -4.44 -1.87 -18.14
N LEU A 646 -5.24 -0.82 -18.23
CA LEU A 646 -6.46 -0.81 -19.04
C LEU A 646 -6.15 -1.12 -20.51
N MET A 647 -5.14 -0.46 -21.08
CA MET A 647 -4.75 -0.67 -22.47
C MET A 647 -4.14 -2.05 -22.72
N THR A 648 -3.30 -2.55 -21.82
CA THR A 648 -2.71 -3.88 -21.94
C THR A 648 -3.80 -4.94 -21.93
N CYS A 649 -4.71 -4.88 -20.94
CA CYS A 649 -5.85 -5.80 -20.85
C CYS A 649 -6.75 -5.72 -22.10
N GLN A 650 -7.06 -4.50 -22.56
CA GLN A 650 -7.89 -4.29 -23.74
C GLN A 650 -7.24 -4.79 -25.04
N SER A 651 -5.91 -4.64 -25.18
CA SER A 651 -5.19 -5.17 -26.34
C SER A 651 -5.31 -6.69 -26.45
N GLN A 652 -5.28 -7.38 -25.31
CA GLN A 652 -5.49 -8.83 -25.26
C GLN A 652 -6.94 -9.19 -25.60
N ALA A 653 -7.92 -8.41 -25.12
CA ALA A 653 -9.33 -8.62 -25.46
C ALA A 653 -9.61 -8.44 -26.97
N GLU A 654 -8.97 -7.46 -27.61
CA GLU A 654 -9.05 -7.23 -29.07
C GLU A 654 -8.17 -8.19 -29.89
N LYS A 655 -7.38 -9.05 -29.23
CA LYS A 655 -6.38 -9.93 -29.85
C LYS A 655 -5.40 -9.16 -30.74
N ALA A 656 -5.02 -7.96 -30.31
CA ALA A 656 -3.97 -7.19 -30.95
C ALA A 656 -2.62 -7.90 -30.71
N VAL A 657 -1.99 -8.35 -31.79
CA VAL A 657 -0.78 -9.18 -31.74
C VAL A 657 0.44 -8.49 -32.37
N THR A 658 0.25 -7.37 -33.07
CA THR A 658 1.31 -6.63 -33.77
C THR A 658 1.44 -5.19 -33.27
N ALA A 659 2.64 -4.60 -33.42
CA ALA A 659 2.90 -3.20 -33.09
C ALA A 659 1.97 -2.23 -33.84
N SER A 660 1.68 -2.50 -35.13
CA SER A 660 0.78 -1.67 -35.94
C SER A 660 -0.66 -1.67 -35.41
N GLN A 661 -1.16 -2.80 -34.90
CA GLN A 661 -2.47 -2.86 -34.24
C GLN A 661 -2.48 -2.06 -32.93
N MET A 662 -1.38 -2.10 -32.16
CA MET A 662 -1.24 -1.28 -30.95
C MET A 662 -1.21 0.22 -31.30
N SER A 663 -0.47 0.62 -32.35
CA SER A 663 -0.46 2.00 -32.84
C SER A 663 -1.85 2.47 -33.28
N ALA A 664 -2.58 1.64 -34.05
CA ALA A 664 -3.95 1.96 -34.46
C ALA A 664 -4.91 2.11 -33.26
N MET A 665 -4.68 1.37 -32.18
CA MET A 665 -5.42 1.55 -30.92
C MET A 665 -5.08 2.89 -30.25
N THR A 666 -3.80 3.26 -30.18
CA THR A 666 -3.37 4.56 -29.63
C THR A 666 -3.88 5.75 -30.45
N GLU A 667 -3.97 5.63 -31.77
CA GLU A 667 -4.56 6.68 -32.62
C GLU A 667 -6.04 6.93 -32.27
N LYS A 668 -6.83 5.86 -32.08
CA LYS A 668 -8.23 5.98 -31.65
C LYS A 668 -8.36 6.60 -30.26
N LEU A 669 -7.44 6.29 -29.36
CA LEU A 669 -7.38 6.86 -28.01
C LEU A 669 -7.06 8.36 -28.06
N SER A 670 -6.09 8.77 -28.89
CA SER A 670 -5.74 10.18 -29.09
C SER A 670 -6.91 11.02 -29.62
N VAL A 671 -7.80 10.44 -30.44
CA VAL A 671 -9.01 11.11 -30.93
C VAL A 671 -10.02 11.40 -29.82
N LEU A 672 -10.06 10.59 -28.76
CA LEU A 672 -10.96 10.84 -27.62
C LEU A 672 -10.50 12.06 -26.80
N GLY A 673 -9.21 12.38 -26.83
CA GLY A 673 -8.61 13.51 -26.12
C GLY A 673 -8.59 13.36 -24.60
N GLY A 674 -7.93 14.31 -23.93
CA GLY A 674 -7.79 14.34 -22.46
C GLY A 674 -6.67 13.45 -21.92
N GLU A 675 -6.61 13.35 -20.58
CA GLU A 675 -5.63 12.55 -19.85
C GLU A 675 -5.66 11.05 -20.26
N PRO A 676 -4.51 10.35 -20.33
CA PRO A 676 -4.42 8.97 -20.79
C PRO A 676 -5.38 8.00 -20.08
N VAL A 677 -5.59 8.17 -18.76
CA VAL A 677 -6.54 7.35 -17.98
C VAL A 677 -7.98 7.57 -18.42
N ALA A 678 -8.39 8.83 -18.62
CA ALA A 678 -9.75 9.17 -18.99
C ALA A 678 -10.09 8.68 -20.40
N ALA A 679 -9.14 8.81 -21.33
CA ALA A 679 -9.26 8.27 -22.69
C ALA A 679 -9.29 6.73 -22.68
N ALA A 680 -8.39 6.07 -21.94
CA ALA A 680 -8.37 4.62 -21.80
C ALA A 680 -9.68 4.07 -21.21
N LEU A 681 -10.20 4.67 -20.14
CA LEU A 681 -11.49 4.27 -19.55
C LEU A 681 -12.64 4.41 -20.56
N SER A 682 -12.70 5.53 -21.27
CA SER A 682 -13.72 5.78 -22.30
C SER A 682 -13.64 4.76 -23.44
N TYR A 683 -12.42 4.45 -23.90
CA TYR A 683 -12.17 3.46 -24.94
C TYR A 683 -12.61 2.07 -24.48
N VAL A 684 -12.13 1.61 -23.32
CA VAL A 684 -12.46 0.29 -22.76
C VAL A 684 -13.97 0.14 -22.54
N LEU A 685 -14.65 1.16 -22.00
CA LEU A 685 -16.11 1.12 -21.86
C LEU A 685 -16.81 1.01 -23.22
N LYS A 686 -16.32 1.70 -24.26
CA LYS A 686 -16.92 1.69 -25.59
C LYS A 686 -16.67 0.39 -26.36
N THR A 687 -15.46 -0.17 -26.33
CA THR A 687 -15.05 -1.28 -27.19
C THR A 687 -14.98 -2.63 -26.47
N GLY A 688 -14.78 -2.64 -25.15
CA GLY A 688 -14.65 -3.86 -24.35
C GLY A 688 -15.98 -4.57 -24.08
N PHE A 689 -17.11 -3.91 -24.28
CA PHE A 689 -18.43 -4.39 -23.88
C PHE A 689 -19.41 -4.40 -25.04
N THR A 690 -20.28 -5.41 -25.06
CA THR A 690 -21.41 -5.42 -25.99
C THR A 690 -22.47 -4.41 -25.55
N PRO A 691 -23.38 -3.99 -26.46
CA PRO A 691 -24.48 -3.12 -26.07
C PRO A 691 -25.37 -3.68 -24.95
N GLN A 692 -25.41 -5.00 -24.75
CA GLN A 692 -26.15 -5.64 -23.66
C GLN A 692 -25.38 -5.58 -22.34
N ASP A 693 -24.05 -5.73 -22.39
CA ASP A 693 -23.21 -5.64 -21.19
C ASP A 693 -23.28 -4.24 -20.56
N HIS A 694 -23.40 -3.19 -21.38
CA HIS A 694 -23.52 -1.81 -20.90
C HIS A 694 -24.68 -1.58 -19.95
N ASP A 695 -25.79 -2.32 -20.07
CA ASP A 695 -26.92 -2.18 -19.16
C ASP A 695 -26.51 -2.62 -17.74
N VAL A 696 -25.77 -3.73 -17.62
CA VAL A 696 -25.23 -4.20 -16.34
C VAL A 696 -24.08 -3.33 -15.84
N ILE A 697 -23.15 -2.94 -16.72
CA ILE A 697 -21.98 -2.12 -16.32
C ILE A 697 -22.41 -0.74 -15.85
N ALA A 698 -23.44 -0.14 -16.46
CA ALA A 698 -24.02 1.13 -16.00
C ALA A 698 -24.48 1.07 -14.53
N LEU A 699 -25.03 -0.07 -14.08
CA LEU A 699 -25.47 -0.23 -12.67
C LEU A 699 -24.34 -0.08 -11.67
N LEU A 700 -23.09 -0.30 -12.07
CA LEU A 700 -21.91 -0.11 -11.21
C LEU A 700 -21.78 1.34 -10.71
N LYS A 701 -22.40 2.31 -11.40
CA LYS A 701 -22.46 3.71 -10.95
C LYS A 701 -23.11 3.88 -9.57
N LEU A 702 -24.01 2.97 -9.21
CA LEU A 702 -24.72 2.99 -7.94
C LEU A 702 -23.85 2.48 -6.77
N PHE A 703 -22.71 1.85 -7.04
CA PHE A 703 -21.78 1.37 -6.03
C PHE A 703 -20.65 2.39 -5.81
N LYS A 704 -20.24 2.62 -4.55
CA LYS A 704 -19.30 3.70 -4.20
C LYS A 704 -17.83 3.27 -4.17
N MET A 705 -17.52 2.19 -3.47
CA MET A 705 -16.13 1.71 -3.31
C MET A 705 -15.92 0.30 -3.84
N GLY A 706 -16.95 -0.53 -3.73
CA GLY A 706 -16.90 -1.86 -4.28
C GLY A 706 -18.26 -2.39 -4.69
N VAL A 707 -18.23 -3.35 -5.60
CA VAL A 707 -19.37 -4.07 -6.13
C VAL A 707 -19.52 -5.37 -5.36
N ASP A 708 -20.61 -5.48 -4.61
CA ASP A 708 -21.03 -6.74 -4.02
C ASP A 708 -21.83 -7.54 -5.07
N LEU A 709 -21.28 -8.70 -5.44
CA LEU A 709 -21.84 -9.60 -6.44
C LEU A 709 -23.22 -10.12 -6.04
N ASP A 710 -23.47 -10.37 -4.75
CA ASP A 710 -24.78 -10.80 -4.27
C ASP A 710 -25.80 -9.66 -4.41
N ARG A 711 -25.39 -8.39 -4.24
CA ARG A 711 -26.29 -7.23 -4.39
C ARG A 711 -26.65 -6.97 -5.84
N ILE A 712 -25.67 -6.92 -6.74
CA ILE A 712 -25.95 -6.73 -8.17
C ILE A 712 -26.76 -7.91 -8.74
N THR A 713 -26.51 -9.14 -8.26
CA THR A 713 -27.33 -10.31 -8.63
C THR A 713 -28.77 -10.17 -8.10
N ALA A 714 -28.97 -9.64 -6.90
CA ALA A 714 -30.30 -9.39 -6.36
C ALA A 714 -31.06 -8.30 -7.14
N MET A 715 -30.37 -7.26 -7.63
CA MET A 715 -30.95 -6.19 -8.45
C MET A 715 -31.57 -6.69 -9.75
N VAL A 716 -31.12 -7.82 -10.27
CA VAL A 716 -31.60 -8.39 -11.55
C VAL A 716 -32.34 -9.72 -11.39
N ALA A 717 -32.69 -10.08 -10.16
CA ALA A 717 -33.31 -11.37 -9.87
C ALA A 717 -34.74 -11.43 -10.46
N PRO A 718 -35.04 -12.36 -11.40
CA PRO A 718 -36.28 -12.29 -12.19
C PRO A 718 -37.56 -12.58 -11.40
N HIS A 719 -37.43 -13.18 -10.21
CA HIS A 719 -38.55 -13.51 -9.33
C HIS A 719 -38.94 -12.37 -8.37
N ARG A 720 -38.25 -11.21 -8.44
CA ARG A 720 -38.51 -10.06 -7.57
C ARG A 720 -39.21 -8.96 -8.37
N SER A 721 -40.36 -8.48 -7.87
CA SER A 721 -41.19 -7.48 -8.56
C SER A 721 -40.49 -6.13 -8.77
N TRP A 722 -39.55 -5.78 -7.90
CA TRP A 722 -38.77 -4.54 -7.95
C TRP A 722 -37.45 -4.66 -8.71
N ALA A 723 -37.05 -5.87 -9.09
CA ALA A 723 -35.79 -6.10 -9.78
C ALA A 723 -35.88 -5.79 -11.28
N LEU A 724 -34.71 -5.58 -11.88
CA LEU A 724 -34.52 -5.46 -13.32
C LEU A 724 -34.47 -6.87 -13.94
N GLY A 725 -35.56 -7.63 -13.82
CA GLY A 725 -35.66 -9.03 -14.24
C GLY A 725 -35.38 -9.25 -15.73
N GLU A 726 -35.56 -8.22 -16.55
CA GLU A 726 -35.16 -8.17 -17.95
C GLU A 726 -33.65 -8.37 -18.17
N LEU A 727 -32.82 -8.02 -17.18
CA LEU A 727 -31.36 -8.18 -17.22
C LEU A 727 -30.89 -9.52 -16.61
N ALA A 728 -31.82 -10.34 -16.09
CA ALA A 728 -31.50 -11.59 -15.41
C ALA A 728 -30.68 -12.53 -16.28
N SER A 729 -31.00 -12.64 -17.58
CA SER A 729 -30.30 -13.53 -18.52
C SER A 729 -28.86 -13.08 -18.81
N GLN A 730 -28.57 -11.77 -18.71
CA GLN A 730 -27.25 -11.19 -18.91
C GLN A 730 -26.31 -11.46 -17.72
N LEU A 731 -26.86 -11.50 -16.50
CA LEU A 731 -26.12 -11.81 -15.28
C LEU A 731 -26.13 -13.31 -14.93
N GLN A 732 -27.19 -14.08 -15.20
CA GLN A 732 -27.31 -15.51 -14.85
C GLN A 732 -26.32 -16.45 -15.56
N ARG A 733 -25.63 -15.99 -16.61
CA ARG A 733 -24.44 -16.66 -17.16
C ARG A 733 -23.27 -16.77 -16.14
N THR A 734 -23.38 -16.17 -14.96
CA THR A 734 -22.40 -16.24 -13.87
C THR A 734 -22.53 -17.45 -12.93
N LYS A 735 -23.70 -18.12 -12.83
CA LYS A 735 -23.87 -19.26 -11.90
C LYS A 735 -23.36 -20.59 -12.44
N ALA A 736 -23.25 -20.74 -13.75
CA ALA A 736 -22.55 -21.86 -14.39
C ALA A 736 -21.19 -21.32 -14.83
N ILE A 737 -20.12 -21.86 -14.24
CA ILE A 737 -18.69 -21.62 -14.55
C ILE A 737 -18.53 -21.14 -16.00
N GLY A 738 -18.43 -19.83 -16.19
CA GLY A 738 -18.55 -19.19 -17.51
C GLY A 738 -17.74 -17.90 -17.57
N VAL A 739 -16.81 -17.87 -18.52
CA VAL A 739 -15.80 -16.83 -18.77
C VAL A 739 -16.41 -15.51 -19.31
N ASP A 740 -17.73 -15.42 -19.52
CA ASP A 740 -18.38 -14.35 -20.31
C ASP A 740 -19.54 -13.62 -19.60
N SER A 741 -19.35 -13.22 -18.33
CA SER A 741 -20.22 -12.22 -17.71
C SER A 741 -19.67 -10.79 -17.88
N PRO A 742 -20.52 -9.75 -17.84
CA PRO A 742 -20.06 -8.36 -17.86
C PRO A 742 -19.06 -8.05 -16.74
N LEU A 743 -19.25 -8.61 -15.54
CA LEU A 743 -18.38 -8.35 -14.38
C LEU A 743 -17.03 -9.06 -14.48
N GLU A 744 -16.99 -10.32 -14.90
CA GLU A 744 -15.72 -11.02 -15.17
C GLU A 744 -14.98 -10.38 -16.34
N ARG A 745 -15.72 -9.82 -17.32
CA ARG A 745 -15.12 -9.03 -18.38
C ARG A 745 -14.56 -7.70 -17.86
N ALA A 746 -15.29 -6.97 -17.01
CA ALA A 746 -14.79 -5.74 -16.38
C ALA A 746 -13.54 -5.99 -15.53
N LYS A 747 -13.49 -7.11 -14.81
CA LYS A 747 -12.29 -7.59 -14.10
C LYS A 747 -11.13 -7.87 -15.06
N ARG A 748 -11.36 -8.66 -16.13
CA ARG A 748 -10.33 -8.96 -17.15
C ARG A 748 -9.80 -7.71 -17.86
N LEU A 749 -10.67 -6.72 -18.07
CA LEU A 749 -10.34 -5.42 -18.67
C LEU A 749 -9.67 -4.44 -17.69
N GLY A 750 -9.49 -4.84 -16.43
CA GLY A 750 -8.81 -4.05 -15.42
C GLY A 750 -9.66 -2.97 -14.76
N LEU A 751 -10.98 -2.91 -15.02
CA LEU A 751 -11.91 -1.94 -14.43
C LEU A 751 -12.33 -2.29 -12.99
N LEU A 752 -12.29 -3.58 -12.64
CA LEU A 752 -12.62 -4.10 -11.32
C LEU A 752 -11.42 -4.87 -10.75
N THR A 753 -11.12 -4.68 -9.48
CA THR A 753 -10.06 -5.42 -8.78
C THR A 753 -10.69 -6.34 -7.73
N PRO A 754 -10.49 -7.67 -7.80
CA PRO A 754 -11.10 -8.60 -6.84
C PRO A 754 -10.47 -8.41 -5.45
N GLU A 755 -11.32 -8.30 -4.42
CA GLU A 755 -10.90 -8.36 -3.01
C GLU A 755 -11.19 -9.73 -2.39
N ASP A 756 -12.31 -10.35 -2.79
CA ASP A 756 -12.69 -11.70 -2.40
C ASP A 756 -13.50 -12.39 -3.54
N SER A 757 -14.11 -13.54 -3.25
CA SER A 757 -14.91 -14.30 -4.23
C SER A 757 -16.20 -13.61 -4.73
N LYS A 758 -16.68 -12.58 -4.03
CA LYS A 758 -17.97 -11.90 -4.22
C LYS A 758 -17.87 -10.37 -4.18
N PHE A 759 -16.72 -9.79 -3.89
CA PHE A 759 -16.54 -8.35 -3.73
C PHE A 759 -15.40 -7.84 -4.62
N TYR A 760 -15.71 -6.79 -5.37
CA TYR A 760 -14.79 -6.14 -6.31
C TYR A 760 -14.61 -4.68 -5.94
N ARG A 761 -13.38 -4.18 -5.86
CA ARG A 761 -13.10 -2.75 -5.75
C ARG A 761 -13.30 -2.05 -7.09
N ILE A 762 -13.87 -0.84 -7.06
CA ILE A 762 -14.07 0.03 -8.22
C ILE A 762 -12.97 1.09 -8.23
N GLU A 763 -12.35 1.31 -9.39
CA GLU A 763 -11.42 2.43 -9.57
C GLU A 763 -12.15 3.77 -9.43
N PRO A 764 -11.74 4.69 -8.54
CA PRO A 764 -12.46 5.95 -8.33
C PRO A 764 -12.60 6.82 -9.60
N SER A 765 -11.61 6.77 -10.49
CA SER A 765 -11.63 7.47 -11.79
C SER A 765 -12.69 6.93 -12.75
N LEU A 766 -13.17 5.70 -12.55
CA LEU A 766 -14.22 5.10 -13.37
C LEU A 766 -15.61 5.69 -13.05
N HIS A 767 -15.82 6.27 -11.87
CA HIS A 767 -17.15 6.69 -11.41
C HIS A 767 -17.77 7.82 -12.25
N GLU A 768 -16.94 8.72 -12.79
CA GLU A 768 -17.38 9.78 -13.71
C GLU A 768 -17.89 9.20 -15.03
N ARG A 769 -17.13 8.27 -15.63
CA ARG A 769 -17.51 7.59 -16.88
C ARG A 769 -18.70 6.66 -16.74
N LEU A 770 -18.81 5.98 -15.60
CA LEU A 770 -20.01 5.22 -15.26
C LEU A 770 -21.23 6.13 -15.12
N SER A 771 -21.04 7.39 -14.71
CA SER A 771 -22.14 8.36 -14.62
C SER A 771 -22.68 8.66 -16.01
N GLU A 772 -21.81 8.99 -16.95
CA GLU A 772 -22.18 9.23 -18.36
C GLU A 772 -22.90 8.01 -18.96
N LEU A 773 -22.35 6.82 -18.75
CA LEU A 773 -22.93 5.57 -19.23
C LEU A 773 -24.29 5.27 -18.60
N PHE A 774 -24.44 5.51 -17.30
CA PHE A 774 -25.71 5.32 -16.58
C PHE A 774 -26.80 6.24 -17.12
N HIS A 775 -26.52 7.54 -17.32
CA HIS A 775 -27.49 8.47 -17.90
C HIS A 775 -27.88 8.09 -19.34
N ALA A 776 -26.94 7.54 -20.12
CA ALA A 776 -27.22 7.10 -21.48
C ALA A 776 -28.09 5.84 -21.54
N ARG A 777 -27.92 4.89 -20.61
CA ARG A 777 -28.65 3.60 -20.61
C ARG A 777 -29.93 3.62 -19.80
N TYR A 778 -29.95 4.43 -18.76
CA TYR A 778 -31.08 4.65 -17.87
C TYR A 778 -31.43 6.14 -17.93
N PRO A 779 -32.09 6.61 -19.01
CA PRO A 779 -32.52 7.99 -19.12
C PRO A 779 -33.65 8.25 -18.12
N GLY A 780 -33.63 9.43 -17.52
CA GLY A 780 -34.60 9.86 -16.54
C GLY A 780 -35.07 11.30 -16.72
N SER A 781 -36.24 11.61 -16.15
CA SER A 781 -36.91 12.90 -16.27
C SER A 781 -36.77 13.71 -14.98
N THR A 782 -35.54 14.07 -14.57
CA THR A 782 -35.34 15.26 -13.72
C THR A 782 -33.89 15.70 -13.63
N GLN A 783 -33.64 16.93 -14.10
CA GLN A 783 -32.76 17.86 -13.41
C GLN A 783 -33.30 18.02 -11.99
N ILE A 784 -32.56 17.55 -10.99
CA ILE A 784 -32.75 18.06 -9.63
C ILE A 784 -32.27 19.50 -9.68
N ALA A 785 -33.21 20.45 -9.76
CA ALA A 785 -32.92 21.83 -9.45
C ALA A 785 -32.23 21.84 -8.07
N ALA A 786 -31.07 22.49 -7.99
CA ALA A 786 -30.46 22.80 -6.71
C ALA A 786 -31.55 23.36 -5.78
N PRO A 787 -31.62 22.92 -4.51
CA PRO A 787 -32.58 23.48 -3.57
C PRO A 787 -32.41 25.01 -3.59
N PRO A 788 -33.49 25.80 -3.48
CA PRO A 788 -33.36 27.24 -3.39
C PRO A 788 -32.35 27.57 -2.30
N GLN A 789 -31.33 28.36 -2.62
CA GLN A 789 -30.43 28.95 -1.63
C GLN A 789 -31.25 29.90 -0.75
N GLU A 790 -32.03 29.37 0.18
CA GLU A 790 -32.48 30.13 1.33
C GLU A 790 -31.30 30.20 2.30
N THR A 791 -30.66 31.36 2.30
CA THR A 791 -29.60 31.73 3.22
C THR A 791 -30.01 31.45 4.67
N LYS A 792 -29.08 30.83 5.43
CA LYS A 792 -29.15 30.54 6.88
C LYS A 792 -29.44 31.78 7.77
N ALA A 793 -29.68 32.95 7.20
CA ALA A 793 -30.03 34.19 7.92
C ALA A 793 -31.51 34.27 8.35
N SER A 794 -32.43 33.50 7.73
CA SER A 794 -33.88 33.66 7.99
C SER A 794 -34.51 32.69 9.00
N ARG A 795 -33.73 31.77 9.62
CA ARG A 795 -34.27 30.84 10.64
C ARG A 795 -33.95 31.21 12.09
N ARG A 796 -33.33 32.37 12.34
CA ARG A 796 -32.96 32.81 13.71
C ARG A 796 -33.94 33.78 14.38
N SER A 797 -35.15 34.00 13.86
CA SER A 797 -36.10 34.98 14.45
C SER A 797 -37.53 34.47 14.71
N VAL A 798 -37.74 33.19 14.99
CA VAL A 798 -39.06 32.68 15.45
C VAL A 798 -38.97 32.13 16.87
N LEU A 799 -38.54 33.00 17.80
CA LEU A 799 -38.84 32.91 19.24
C LEU A 799 -39.00 34.34 19.81
N SER A 800 -39.98 35.10 19.32
CA SER A 800 -40.62 36.18 20.09
C SER A 800 -41.86 36.72 19.39
N GLY A 801 -43.00 36.76 20.09
CA GLY A 801 -44.11 37.66 19.77
C GLY A 801 -45.44 36.98 19.43
N ALA A 802 -46.35 36.95 20.40
CA ALA A 802 -47.74 36.53 20.24
C ALA A 802 -48.65 37.68 19.76
N PHE A 803 -49.82 37.28 19.22
CA PHE A 803 -51.11 37.99 19.06
C PHE A 803 -51.40 38.94 17.87
N GLN A 804 -52.61 38.71 17.29
CA GLN A 804 -53.46 39.54 16.39
C GLN A 804 -52.99 39.65 14.92
N THR A 805 -53.80 39.53 13.85
CA THR A 805 -55.25 39.71 13.62
C THR A 805 -55.64 39.07 12.26
N ALA A 806 -56.90 38.67 12.10
CA ALA A 806 -57.50 38.19 10.85
C ALA A 806 -57.86 39.31 9.86
N ARG A 807 -57.67 39.10 8.54
CA ARG A 807 -58.70 39.17 7.46
C ARG A 807 -58.13 39.37 6.05
N SER A 808 -58.82 38.71 5.12
CA SER A 808 -58.97 38.98 3.68
C SER A 808 -57.83 38.53 2.76
N ARG A 809 -58.11 37.54 1.91
CA ARG A 809 -58.72 37.72 0.59
C ARG A 809 -59.27 36.38 0.08
N ARG A 810 -60.56 36.40 -0.21
CA ARG A 810 -61.29 35.45 -1.07
C ARG A 810 -61.25 35.98 -2.51
N SER A 811 -61.62 35.10 -3.44
CA SER A 811 -61.77 35.27 -4.90
C SER A 811 -60.45 35.28 -5.68
N SER A 812 -60.27 34.51 -6.74
CA SER A 812 -61.23 34.06 -7.74
C SER A 812 -60.68 32.85 -8.51
N GLY A 813 -61.58 32.02 -9.04
CA GLY A 813 -61.31 31.30 -10.30
C GLY A 813 -61.34 29.77 -10.26
N VAL A 814 -62.52 29.19 -10.04
CA VAL A 814 -62.86 27.86 -10.58
C VAL A 814 -62.88 27.95 -12.11
N SER A 815 -62.22 27.01 -12.79
CA SER A 815 -62.45 26.57 -14.20
C SER A 815 -61.13 26.32 -14.96
N ALA A 816 -60.39 25.27 -14.59
CA ALA A 816 -59.36 24.68 -15.45
C ALA A 816 -58.99 23.23 -15.13
N GLU A 817 -59.47 22.65 -14.01
CA GLU A 817 -59.04 21.32 -13.57
C GLU A 817 -59.85 20.15 -14.15
N ALA A 818 -61.12 20.36 -14.52
CA ALA A 818 -61.98 19.26 -14.98
C ALA A 818 -61.77 18.82 -16.46
N ALA A 819 -60.92 19.52 -17.22
CA ALA A 819 -60.62 19.18 -18.61
C ALA A 819 -59.19 18.64 -18.83
N LYS A 820 -58.36 18.60 -17.79
CA LYS A 820 -56.97 18.07 -17.86
C LYS A 820 -56.84 16.65 -17.30
N GLU A 821 -57.82 16.17 -16.53
CA GLU A 821 -57.78 14.86 -15.88
C GLU A 821 -58.19 13.68 -16.78
N GLN A 822 -58.74 13.91 -17.99
CA GLN A 822 -59.14 12.81 -18.90
C GLN A 822 -58.23 12.60 -20.11
N GLU A 823 -57.31 13.51 -20.44
CA GLU A 823 -56.31 13.34 -21.52
C GLU A 823 -54.89 13.00 -21.02
N ILE A 824 -54.62 13.10 -19.71
CA ILE A 824 -53.34 12.69 -19.09
C ILE A 824 -53.34 11.20 -18.66
N SER A 825 -54.51 10.55 -18.63
CA SER A 825 -54.64 9.16 -18.12
C SER A 825 -54.37 8.05 -19.15
N ALA A 826 -53.99 8.35 -20.40
CA ALA A 826 -53.92 7.33 -21.45
C ALA A 826 -52.64 7.29 -22.30
N LEU A 827 -51.70 8.24 -22.16
CA LEU A 827 -50.45 8.27 -22.93
C LEU A 827 -49.33 8.89 -22.08
N GLY A 828 -48.63 8.07 -21.27
CA GLY A 828 -47.39 8.51 -20.60
C GLY A 828 -46.93 7.76 -19.35
N GLU A 829 -47.70 6.82 -18.79
CA GLU A 829 -47.32 6.11 -17.55
C GLU A 829 -46.31 4.95 -17.75
N GLN A 830 -45.96 4.58 -18.98
CA GLN A 830 -45.08 3.43 -19.25
C GLN A 830 -43.57 3.77 -19.33
N ASP A 831 -43.20 5.05 -19.40
CA ASP A 831 -41.80 5.53 -19.40
C ASP A 831 -41.47 6.35 -18.14
N ALA A 832 -42.10 6.01 -17.00
CA ALA A 832 -41.70 6.50 -15.69
C ALA A 832 -40.32 5.91 -15.32
N ASP A 833 -39.30 6.66 -15.72
CA ASP A 833 -37.89 6.70 -15.34
C ASP A 833 -37.16 5.38 -15.03
N LYS A 834 -36.52 4.80 -16.05
CA LYS A 834 -35.64 3.62 -15.92
C LYS A 834 -34.51 3.84 -14.89
N ALA A 835 -34.02 5.07 -14.74
CA ALA A 835 -32.97 5.41 -13.76
C ALA A 835 -33.49 5.29 -12.33
N GLU A 836 -34.73 5.73 -12.12
CA GLU A 836 -35.41 5.61 -10.83
C GLU A 836 -35.64 4.15 -10.46
N LYS A 837 -36.12 3.32 -11.40
CA LYS A 837 -36.27 1.87 -11.21
C LYS A 837 -34.95 1.19 -10.84
N ALA A 838 -33.85 1.51 -11.55
CA ALA A 838 -32.53 0.96 -11.26
C ALA A 838 -31.99 1.39 -9.88
N THR A 839 -32.18 2.67 -9.53
CA THR A 839 -31.80 3.21 -8.22
C THR A 839 -32.62 2.55 -7.11
N ARG A 840 -33.92 2.35 -7.31
CA ARG A 840 -34.79 1.66 -6.34
C ARG A 840 -34.37 0.22 -6.16
N ALA A 841 -34.04 -0.50 -7.24
CA ALA A 841 -33.53 -1.87 -7.17
C ALA A 841 -32.24 -1.97 -6.35
N PHE A 842 -31.31 -1.01 -6.49
CA PHE A 842 -30.10 -0.95 -5.68
C PHE A 842 -30.42 -0.81 -4.19
N VAL A 843 -31.21 0.20 -3.81
CA VAL A 843 -31.58 0.45 -2.41
C VAL A 843 -32.34 -0.75 -1.81
N GLN A 844 -33.29 -1.31 -2.56
CA GLN A 844 -34.07 -2.47 -2.14
C GLN A 844 -33.20 -3.72 -1.93
N SER A 845 -32.15 -3.91 -2.74
CA SER A 845 -31.22 -5.04 -2.56
C SER A 845 -30.49 -5.03 -1.22
N TYR A 846 -30.15 -3.85 -0.70
CA TYR A 846 -29.59 -3.68 0.64
C TYR A 846 -30.69 -3.74 1.71
N SER A 847 -31.88 -3.22 1.43
CA SER A 847 -33.04 -3.33 2.31
C SER A 847 -33.41 -4.77 2.65
N ASP A 848 -33.51 -5.61 1.62
CA ASP A 848 -33.76 -7.04 1.75
C ASP A 848 -32.59 -7.79 2.41
N TRP A 849 -31.38 -7.22 2.39
CA TRP A 849 -30.26 -7.78 3.12
C TRP A 849 -30.42 -7.56 4.62
N GLY A 850 -30.67 -6.31 5.02
CA GLY A 850 -30.81 -5.95 6.43
C GLY A 850 -31.91 -6.74 7.13
N ARG A 851 -33.06 -6.89 6.46
CA ARG A 851 -34.18 -7.68 6.99
C ARG A 851 -33.83 -9.17 7.21
N ARG A 852 -32.87 -9.73 6.46
CA ARG A 852 -32.45 -11.14 6.56
C ARG A 852 -31.28 -11.36 7.53
N VAL A 853 -30.41 -10.38 7.73
CA VAL A 853 -29.21 -10.51 8.57
C VAL A 853 -29.53 -10.87 10.03
N ALA A 854 -30.68 -10.42 10.55
CA ALA A 854 -31.15 -10.80 11.88
C ALA A 854 -31.41 -12.32 12.04
N GLN A 855 -31.60 -13.08 10.96
CA GLN A 855 -31.69 -14.54 10.97
C GLN A 855 -30.31 -15.19 10.83
N GLU A 856 -29.45 -14.64 9.97
CA GLU A 856 -28.07 -15.14 9.75
C GLU A 856 -27.21 -15.03 11.03
N MET A 857 -27.35 -13.95 11.81
CA MET A 857 -26.62 -13.76 13.06
C MET A 857 -26.99 -14.79 14.15
N ARG A 858 -28.25 -15.28 14.19
CA ARG A 858 -28.67 -16.32 15.16
C ARG A 858 -28.02 -17.68 14.88
N SER A 859 -27.56 -17.91 13.65
CA SER A 859 -26.80 -19.11 13.27
C SER A 859 -25.29 -19.02 13.56
N GLY A 860 -24.79 -17.93 14.18
CA GLY A 860 -23.40 -17.82 14.62
C GLY A 860 -22.38 -17.57 13.49
N ALA A 861 -22.82 -17.03 12.34
CA ALA A 861 -21.94 -16.79 11.20
C ALA A 861 -21.04 -15.56 11.41
N SER A 862 -19.79 -15.78 11.81
CA SER A 862 -18.75 -14.73 11.97
C SER A 862 -18.42 -13.97 10.68
N ASP A 863 -18.80 -14.49 9.51
CA ASP A 863 -18.53 -13.90 8.19
C ASP A 863 -19.47 -12.74 7.80
N VAL A 864 -20.61 -12.58 8.49
CA VAL A 864 -21.60 -11.54 8.16
C VAL A 864 -21.05 -10.14 8.42
N LEU A 865 -20.34 -9.94 9.54
CA LEU A 865 -19.83 -8.63 9.93
C LEU A 865 -18.78 -8.10 8.94
N ILE A 866 -17.86 -8.96 8.49
CA ILE A 866 -16.83 -8.63 7.49
C ILE A 866 -17.49 -8.16 6.18
N ARG A 867 -18.56 -8.84 5.75
CA ARG A 867 -19.30 -8.46 4.54
C ARG A 867 -20.04 -7.13 4.68
N VAL A 868 -20.62 -6.86 5.85
CA VAL A 868 -21.30 -5.58 6.14
C VAL A 868 -20.28 -4.44 6.17
N GLU A 869 -19.12 -4.65 6.79
CA GLU A 869 -18.02 -3.70 6.85
C GLU A 869 -17.53 -3.31 5.44
N ARG A 870 -17.29 -4.27 4.56
CA ARG A 870 -16.93 -4.02 3.15
C ARG A 870 -17.99 -3.21 2.39
N ASN A 871 -19.25 -3.30 2.81
CA ASN A 871 -20.37 -2.60 2.19
C ASN A 871 -20.77 -1.30 2.89
N GLU A 872 -20.06 -0.84 3.91
CA GLU A 872 -20.40 0.37 4.68
C GLU A 872 -20.66 1.58 3.76
N ALA A 873 -19.77 1.84 2.81
CA ALA A 873 -19.91 2.91 1.83
C ALA A 873 -21.19 2.81 0.97
N ASN A 874 -21.53 1.58 0.56
CA ASN A 874 -22.72 1.33 -0.25
C ASN A 874 -24.00 1.44 0.59
N LEU A 875 -23.97 1.03 1.85
CA LEU A 875 -25.08 1.16 2.80
C LEU A 875 -25.40 2.62 3.08
N LEU A 876 -24.38 3.43 3.38
CA LEU A 876 -24.51 4.89 3.56
C LEU A 876 -25.07 5.54 2.29
N HIS A 877 -24.61 5.11 1.12
CA HIS A 877 -25.13 5.62 -0.15
C HIS A 877 -26.59 5.20 -0.39
N ALA A 878 -26.96 3.96 -0.07
CA ALA A 878 -28.34 3.49 -0.17
C ALA A 878 -29.28 4.30 0.73
N CYS A 879 -28.88 4.59 1.98
CA CYS A 879 -29.63 5.49 2.87
C CYS A 879 -29.80 6.89 2.25
N SER A 880 -28.71 7.46 1.73
CA SER A 880 -28.74 8.78 1.10
C SER A 880 -29.66 8.85 -0.12
N LEU A 881 -29.60 7.83 -1.00
CA LEU A 881 -30.46 7.74 -2.19
C LEU A 881 -31.93 7.60 -1.82
N ALA A 882 -32.23 6.80 -0.80
CA ALA A 882 -33.59 6.58 -0.30
C ALA A 882 -34.16 7.85 0.32
N ARG A 883 -33.39 8.53 1.19
CA ARG A 883 -33.75 9.82 1.80
C ARG A 883 -34.05 10.88 0.74
N ALA A 884 -33.17 11.03 -0.26
CA ALA A 884 -33.31 12.03 -1.33
C ALA A 884 -34.57 11.83 -2.21
N ARG A 885 -35.14 10.62 -2.23
CA ARG A 885 -36.34 10.26 -2.98
C ARG A 885 -37.54 9.94 -2.09
N GLU A 886 -37.41 10.19 -0.79
CA GLU A 886 -38.43 9.90 0.22
C GLU A 886 -38.90 8.42 0.23
N TRP A 887 -38.01 7.48 -0.07
CA TRP A 887 -38.29 6.04 -0.02
C TRP A 887 -38.04 5.46 1.38
N TRP A 888 -38.90 5.84 2.32
CA TRP A 888 -38.75 5.52 3.73
C TRP A 888 -38.84 4.01 4.02
N ASP A 889 -39.69 3.27 3.29
CA ASP A 889 -39.94 1.82 3.41
C ASP A 889 -38.70 0.94 3.17
N VAL A 890 -37.79 1.42 2.32
CA VAL A 890 -36.55 0.70 1.96
C VAL A 890 -35.34 1.15 2.77
N THR A 891 -35.42 2.30 3.45
CA THR A 891 -34.31 2.87 4.25
C THR A 891 -34.02 2.06 5.53
N VAL A 892 -35.02 1.32 6.03
CA VAL A 892 -34.92 0.54 7.28
C VAL A 892 -33.82 -0.51 7.24
N GLY A 893 -33.70 -1.29 6.16
CA GLY A 893 -32.73 -2.38 6.10
C GLY A 893 -31.25 -1.91 6.08
N PRO A 894 -30.85 -0.91 5.26
CA PRO A 894 -29.50 -0.37 5.34
C PRO A 894 -29.18 0.25 6.72
N LEU A 895 -30.15 0.94 7.34
CA LEU A 895 -30.02 1.47 8.70
C LEU A 895 -29.71 0.34 9.71
N GLN A 896 -30.45 -0.76 9.68
CA GLN A 896 -30.23 -1.90 10.57
C GLN A 896 -28.82 -2.51 10.42
N LEU A 897 -28.32 -2.61 9.19
CA LEU A 897 -26.97 -3.14 8.92
C LEU A 897 -25.88 -2.19 9.43
N LEU A 898 -26.02 -0.90 9.20
CA LEU A 898 -25.09 0.12 9.71
C LEU A 898 -25.10 0.14 11.24
N GLY A 899 -26.28 0.04 11.85
CA GLY A 899 -26.42 -0.07 13.30
C GLY A 899 -25.67 -1.28 13.84
N LEU A 900 -25.88 -2.46 13.26
CA LEU A 900 -25.13 -3.67 13.63
C LEU A 900 -23.62 -3.49 13.49
N LEU A 901 -23.16 -2.92 12.37
CA LEU A 901 -21.75 -2.71 12.10
C LEU A 901 -21.10 -1.79 13.14
N TYR A 902 -21.67 -0.61 13.34
CA TYR A 902 -21.12 0.36 14.27
C TYR A 902 -21.23 -0.10 15.72
N GLU A 903 -22.30 -0.84 16.04
CA GLU A 903 -22.50 -1.45 17.35
C GLU A 903 -21.41 -2.46 17.70
N GLN A 904 -21.02 -3.32 16.75
CA GLN A 904 -20.00 -4.36 16.94
C GLN A 904 -18.57 -3.83 16.83
N THR A 905 -18.35 -2.77 16.04
CA THR A 905 -17.03 -2.17 15.83
C THR A 905 -16.68 -1.06 16.84
N GLY A 906 -17.56 -0.77 17.79
CA GLY A 906 -17.33 0.27 18.82
C GLY A 906 -17.39 1.70 18.29
N ARG A 907 -18.06 1.94 17.16
CA ARG A 907 -18.16 3.25 16.49
C ARG A 907 -19.47 3.98 16.83
N ALA A 908 -19.79 4.06 18.12
CA ALA A 908 -21.10 4.53 18.60
C ALA A 908 -21.39 6.01 18.28
N THR A 909 -20.38 6.88 18.25
CA THR A 909 -20.51 8.31 17.96
C THR A 909 -20.95 8.55 16.52
N ILE A 910 -20.23 7.94 15.56
CA ILE A 910 -20.56 7.98 14.14
C ILE A 910 -22.00 7.49 13.93
N TRP A 911 -22.38 6.44 14.66
CA TRP A 911 -23.74 5.93 14.61
C TRP A 911 -24.76 6.92 15.15
N GLN A 912 -24.48 7.55 16.28
CA GLN A 912 -25.36 8.55 16.87
C GLN A 912 -25.57 9.76 15.96
N GLU A 913 -24.49 10.32 15.40
CA GLU A 913 -24.58 11.45 14.46
C GLU A 913 -25.49 11.11 13.27
N LEU A 914 -25.30 9.93 12.68
CA LEU A 914 -26.12 9.47 11.56
C LEU A 914 -27.58 9.24 11.98
N VAL A 915 -27.84 8.64 13.14
CA VAL A 915 -29.18 8.37 13.64
C VAL A 915 -29.93 9.66 13.98
N GLU A 916 -29.26 10.63 14.60
CA GLU A 916 -29.86 11.93 14.92
C GLU A 916 -30.13 12.77 13.66
N ASP A 917 -29.25 12.71 12.66
CA ASP A 917 -29.51 13.34 11.35
C ASP A 917 -30.73 12.70 10.65
N LEU A 918 -30.86 11.37 10.68
CA LEU A 918 -32.02 10.67 10.12
C LEU A 918 -33.31 10.90 10.94
N ALA A 919 -33.19 11.19 12.23
CA ALA A 919 -34.34 11.51 13.09
C ALA A 919 -35.06 12.79 12.64
N ILE A 920 -34.32 13.76 12.08
CA ILE A 920 -34.89 15.01 11.54
C ILE A 920 -35.95 14.73 10.48
N ASP A 921 -35.80 13.65 9.71
CA ASP A 921 -36.71 13.33 8.61
C ASP A 921 -37.93 12.52 9.05
N CYS A 922 -38.00 12.00 10.27
CA CYS A 922 -39.09 11.10 10.67
C CYS A 922 -39.71 11.39 12.02
N VAL A 923 -39.06 12.17 12.88
CA VAL A 923 -39.52 12.50 14.22
C VAL A 923 -40.13 13.90 14.25
N ASP A 924 -41.38 14.02 14.71
CA ASP A 924 -41.99 15.32 14.98
C ASP A 924 -41.31 15.97 16.21
N PRO A 925 -40.74 17.19 16.10
CA PRO A 925 -40.04 17.83 17.22
C PRO A 925 -40.91 18.12 18.44
N ARG A 926 -42.24 18.19 18.30
CA ARG A 926 -43.19 18.50 19.38
C ARG A 926 -43.68 17.25 20.08
N THR A 927 -44.10 16.24 19.32
CA THR A 927 -44.70 15.02 19.88
C THR A 927 -43.68 13.89 20.06
N ARG A 928 -42.52 13.98 19.39
CA ARG A 928 -41.52 12.91 19.22
C ARG A 928 -42.05 11.65 18.52
N GLY A 929 -43.30 11.67 18.05
CA GLY A 929 -43.93 10.61 17.27
C GLY A 929 -43.55 10.68 15.78
N PRO A 930 -44.08 9.77 14.95
CA PRO A 930 -43.77 9.73 13.53
C PRO A 930 -44.38 10.91 12.77
N LEU A 931 -43.64 11.43 11.80
CA LEU A 931 -44.21 12.26 10.74
C LEU A 931 -45.13 11.43 9.83
N LYS A 932 -46.19 12.06 9.32
CA LYS A 932 -47.24 11.38 8.55
C LYS A 932 -46.67 10.55 7.38
N GLY A 933 -46.96 9.25 7.37
CA GLY A 933 -46.52 8.32 6.31
C GLY A 933 -45.07 7.85 6.44
N ARG A 934 -44.40 8.13 7.57
CA ARG A 934 -43.01 7.76 7.86
C ARG A 934 -42.91 6.79 9.04
N ASP A 935 -43.99 6.07 9.33
CA ASP A 935 -44.18 5.27 10.54
C ASP A 935 -43.12 4.16 10.70
N GLU A 936 -42.89 3.35 9.67
CA GLU A 936 -41.90 2.27 9.71
C GLU A 936 -40.46 2.81 9.84
N PHE A 937 -40.16 3.93 9.20
CA PHE A 937 -38.84 4.55 9.26
C PHE A 937 -38.59 5.21 10.61
N TRP A 938 -39.57 5.97 11.12
CA TRP A 938 -39.56 6.49 12.49
C TRP A 938 -39.35 5.39 13.51
N ARG A 939 -40.07 4.27 13.37
CA ARG A 939 -39.94 3.13 14.26
C ARG A 939 -38.53 2.55 14.28
N ALA A 940 -37.90 2.44 13.10
CA ALA A 940 -36.53 1.97 13.00
C ALA A 940 -35.54 2.97 13.64
N VAL A 941 -35.71 4.28 13.41
CA VAL A 941 -34.83 5.32 13.97
C VAL A 941 -34.97 5.45 15.48
N ILE A 942 -36.20 5.47 16.00
CA ILE A 942 -36.45 5.62 17.44
C ILE A 942 -35.85 4.46 18.24
N GLU A 943 -35.91 3.25 17.69
CA GLU A 943 -35.29 2.06 18.28
C GLU A 943 -33.77 2.23 18.42
N GLN A 944 -33.10 2.79 17.41
CA GLN A 944 -31.65 3.02 17.45
C GLN A 944 -31.29 4.12 18.46
N ARG A 945 -32.10 5.19 18.56
CA ARG A 945 -31.92 6.24 19.58
C ARG A 945 -32.06 5.70 21.00
N ILE A 946 -33.03 4.82 21.23
CA ILE A 946 -33.22 4.15 22.53
C ILE A 946 -31.99 3.30 22.88
N ARG A 947 -31.49 2.48 21.94
CA ARG A 947 -30.28 1.66 22.15
C ARG A 947 -29.04 2.51 22.45
N LEU A 948 -28.84 3.59 21.69
CA LEU A 948 -27.73 4.53 21.90
C LEU A 948 -27.82 5.19 23.28
N ALA A 949 -29.00 5.68 23.67
CA ALA A 949 -29.23 6.29 24.97
C ALA A 949 -28.96 5.30 26.13
N MET A 950 -29.38 4.04 26.00
CA MET A 950 -29.08 3.00 26.99
C MET A 950 -27.58 2.74 27.13
N ARG A 951 -26.83 2.69 26.02
CA ARG A 951 -25.37 2.48 26.06
C ARG A 951 -24.62 3.64 26.71
N GLN A 952 -25.08 4.86 26.48
CA GLN A 952 -24.51 6.06 27.09
C GLN A 952 -24.84 6.20 28.58
N GLY A 953 -25.71 5.34 29.12
CA GLY A 953 -26.19 5.44 30.51
C GLY A 953 -27.27 6.52 30.69
N SER A 954 -27.79 7.08 29.60
CA SER A 954 -28.89 8.06 29.60
C SER A 954 -30.25 7.35 29.72
N TYR A 955 -30.44 6.57 30.80
CA TYR A 955 -31.63 5.73 31.01
C TYR A 955 -32.93 6.53 31.07
N THR A 956 -32.90 7.73 31.65
CA THR A 956 -34.03 8.66 31.68
C THR A 956 -34.48 9.04 30.26
N TRP A 957 -33.52 9.35 29.39
CA TRP A 957 -33.78 9.67 27.98
C TRP A 957 -34.30 8.46 27.20
N ALA A 958 -33.67 7.29 27.39
CA ALA A 958 -34.14 6.04 26.82
C ALA A 958 -35.58 5.72 27.24
N LEU A 959 -35.93 5.97 28.50
CA LEU A 959 -37.26 5.76 29.05
C LEU A 959 -38.28 6.72 28.44
N GLU A 960 -37.95 7.99 28.26
CA GLU A 960 -38.83 8.96 27.59
C GLU A 960 -39.13 8.54 26.15
N LEU A 961 -38.10 8.16 25.39
CA LEU A 961 -38.26 7.72 24.01
C LEU A 961 -39.08 6.42 23.91
N GLN A 962 -38.83 5.46 24.80
CA GLN A 962 -39.56 4.20 24.83
C GLN A 962 -41.04 4.38 25.22
N LYS A 963 -41.37 5.35 26.09
CA LYS A 963 -42.78 5.69 26.39
C LYS A 963 -43.52 6.20 25.16
N VAL A 964 -42.87 7.07 24.37
CA VAL A 964 -43.45 7.56 23.12
C VAL A 964 -43.64 6.41 22.13
N ALA A 965 -42.64 5.52 22.01
CA ALA A 965 -42.70 4.35 21.15
C ALA A 965 -43.85 3.39 21.52
N ALA A 966 -43.99 3.07 22.82
CA ALA A 966 -45.04 2.19 23.33
C ALA A 966 -46.44 2.81 23.20
N GLY A 967 -46.59 4.11 23.50
CA GLY A 967 -47.86 4.81 23.34
C GLY A 967 -48.32 4.82 21.88
N TRP A 968 -47.39 5.03 20.94
CA TRP A 968 -47.70 4.96 19.52
C TRP A 968 -48.12 3.55 19.08
N ASP A 969 -47.40 2.49 19.49
CA ASP A 969 -47.78 1.11 19.15
C ASP A 969 -49.18 0.77 19.66
N GLN A 970 -49.52 1.27 20.87
CA GLN A 970 -50.82 1.05 21.49
C GLN A 970 -51.95 1.70 20.69
N GLU A 971 -51.74 2.93 20.20
CA GLU A 971 -52.69 3.61 19.31
C GLU A 971 -52.90 2.84 17.99
N GLN A 972 -51.85 2.24 17.42
CA GLN A 972 -51.97 1.48 16.16
C GLN A 972 -52.80 0.20 16.28
N VAL A 973 -52.90 -0.37 17.49
CA VAL A 973 -53.58 -1.65 17.73
C VAL A 973 -54.79 -1.52 18.64
N GLU A 974 -55.23 -0.31 18.96
CA GLU A 974 -56.34 -0.05 19.90
C GLU A 974 -57.59 -0.86 19.56
N GLY A 975 -57.97 -0.92 18.27
CA GLY A 975 -59.10 -1.71 17.79
C GLY A 975 -58.88 -3.24 17.76
N ALA A 976 -57.62 -3.70 17.85
CA ALA A 976 -57.25 -5.12 17.83
C ALA A 976 -57.03 -5.70 19.25
N LEU A 977 -56.80 -4.86 20.26
CA LEU A 977 -56.59 -5.28 21.65
C LEU A 977 -57.76 -6.13 22.19
N SER A 978 -59.00 -5.81 21.79
CA SER A 978 -60.21 -6.53 22.23
C SER A 978 -60.60 -7.72 21.36
N LEU A 979 -59.98 -7.94 20.20
CA LEU A 979 -60.35 -9.04 19.29
C LEU A 979 -59.73 -10.37 19.74
N PRO A 980 -60.43 -11.51 19.62
CA PRO A 980 -59.85 -12.84 19.84
C PRO A 980 -58.84 -13.20 18.74
N PHE A 981 -57.90 -14.13 19.03
CA PHE A 981 -56.77 -14.45 18.14
C PHE A 981 -57.19 -14.88 16.72
N GLU A 982 -58.30 -15.61 16.63
CA GLU A 982 -58.88 -16.14 15.40
C GLU A 982 -59.37 -15.03 14.45
N GLU A 983 -59.73 -13.87 15.00
CA GLU A 983 -60.24 -12.72 14.25
C GLU A 983 -59.14 -11.70 13.86
N LEU A 984 -57.93 -11.88 14.38
CA LEU A 984 -56.79 -11.01 14.06
C LEU A 984 -56.19 -11.35 12.70
N ASP A 985 -56.03 -10.35 11.84
CA ASP A 985 -55.25 -10.48 10.61
C ASP A 985 -53.73 -10.49 10.86
N ILE A 986 -52.93 -10.79 9.83
CA ILE A 986 -51.46 -10.88 9.93
C ILE A 986 -50.84 -9.54 10.40
N ARG A 987 -51.42 -8.40 9.99
CA ARG A 987 -50.91 -7.07 10.32
C ARG A 987 -51.23 -6.70 11.77
N GLN A 988 -52.44 -7.01 12.23
CA GLN A 988 -52.88 -6.82 13.61
C GLN A 988 -52.09 -7.70 14.58
N ARG A 989 -51.83 -8.96 14.21
CA ARG A 989 -50.94 -9.85 15.00
C ARG A 989 -49.53 -9.29 15.12
N SER A 990 -48.96 -8.82 14.00
CA SER A 990 -47.63 -8.21 13.98
C SER A 990 -47.58 -6.92 14.80
N GLY A 991 -48.63 -6.10 14.73
CA GLY A 991 -48.76 -4.87 15.54
C GLY A 991 -48.84 -5.16 17.03
N LEU A 992 -49.65 -6.15 17.44
CA LEU A 992 -49.77 -6.55 18.85
C LEU A 992 -48.44 -7.12 19.39
N LEU A 993 -47.69 -7.83 18.55
CA LEU A 993 -46.36 -8.32 18.91
C LEU A 993 -45.35 -7.17 19.09
N ASN A 994 -45.39 -6.16 18.21
CA ASN A 994 -44.56 -4.96 18.34
C ASN A 994 -44.87 -4.18 19.62
N LEU A 995 -46.16 -4.07 19.99
CA LEU A 995 -46.58 -3.48 21.26
C LEU A 995 -46.03 -4.28 22.44
N ALA A 996 -46.18 -5.61 22.44
CA ALA A 996 -45.64 -6.47 23.49
C ALA A 996 -44.12 -6.29 23.67
N GLU A 997 -43.36 -6.23 22.57
CA GLU A 997 -41.92 -5.95 22.62
C GLU A 997 -41.59 -4.55 23.15
N SER A 998 -42.38 -3.53 22.80
CA SER A 998 -42.22 -2.17 23.31
C SER A 998 -42.48 -2.08 24.81
N LEU A 999 -43.54 -2.73 25.28
CA LEU A 999 -43.92 -2.74 26.69
C LEU A 999 -42.87 -3.48 27.53
N ASN A 1000 -42.38 -4.63 27.04
CA ASN A 1000 -41.30 -5.35 27.71
C ASN A 1000 -39.98 -4.55 27.75
N ARG A 1001 -39.61 -3.87 26.65
CA ARG A 1001 -38.46 -2.95 26.64
C ARG A 1001 -38.64 -1.78 27.60
N LEU A 1002 -39.86 -1.23 27.69
CA LEU A 1002 -40.16 -0.15 28.62
C LEU A 1002 -39.95 -0.57 30.08
N GLY A 1003 -40.42 -1.78 30.44
CA GLY A 1003 -40.11 -2.40 31.72
C GLY A 1003 -38.60 -2.54 31.93
N THR A 1004 -37.90 -3.11 30.94
CA THR A 1004 -36.44 -3.34 30.98
C THR A 1004 -35.62 -2.08 31.21
N ILE A 1005 -35.95 -0.97 30.53
CA ILE A 1005 -35.26 0.31 30.71
C ILE A 1005 -35.57 0.88 32.09
N ALA A 1006 -36.83 0.80 32.53
CA ALA A 1006 -37.25 1.28 33.85
C ALA A 1006 -36.54 0.55 35.01
N ARG A 1007 -36.21 -0.74 34.84
CA ARG A 1007 -35.38 -1.50 35.79
C ARG A 1007 -34.00 -0.87 36.01
N SER A 1008 -33.41 -0.34 34.93
CA SER A 1008 -32.08 0.29 34.98
C SER A 1008 -32.09 1.68 35.64
N ASP A 1009 -33.27 2.29 35.79
CA ASP A 1009 -33.51 3.61 36.41
C ASP A 1009 -34.26 3.51 37.76
N ALA A 1010 -34.37 2.30 38.33
CA ALA A 1010 -35.09 2.00 39.58
C ALA A 1010 -36.59 2.43 39.61
N ALA A 1011 -37.26 2.51 38.44
CA ALA A 1011 -38.67 2.86 38.33
C ALA A 1011 -39.57 1.60 38.28
N PRO A 1012 -40.65 1.49 39.10
CA PRO A 1012 -41.47 0.28 39.17
C PRO A 1012 -42.55 0.28 38.07
N LEU A 1013 -42.22 -0.23 36.88
CA LEU A 1013 -43.12 -0.36 35.73
C LEU A 1013 -43.56 -1.82 35.46
N HIS A 1014 -43.69 -2.65 36.50
CA HIS A 1014 -44.03 -4.09 36.35
C HIS A 1014 -45.41 -4.36 35.77
N SER A 1015 -46.37 -3.44 35.88
CA SER A 1015 -47.67 -3.59 35.23
C SER A 1015 -47.55 -3.67 33.71
N VAL A 1016 -46.54 -3.01 33.15
CA VAL A 1016 -46.27 -2.98 31.71
C VAL A 1016 -45.62 -4.27 31.22
N GLU A 1017 -44.74 -4.87 32.04
CA GLU A 1017 -44.12 -6.17 31.75
C GLU A 1017 -45.15 -7.30 31.79
N GLN A 1018 -46.13 -7.21 32.70
CA GLN A 1018 -47.25 -8.14 32.77
C GLN A 1018 -48.12 -8.07 31.52
N GLU A 1019 -48.47 -6.84 31.10
CA GLU A 1019 -49.24 -6.60 29.87
C GLU A 1019 -48.51 -7.14 28.63
N ALA A 1020 -47.18 -7.02 28.57
CA ALA A 1020 -46.37 -7.60 27.50
C ALA A 1020 -46.45 -9.14 27.45
N ILE A 1021 -46.38 -9.81 28.60
CA ILE A 1021 -46.49 -11.26 28.71
C ILE A 1021 -47.89 -11.71 28.29
N GLU A 1022 -48.95 -11.06 28.77
CA GLU A 1022 -50.34 -11.37 28.42
C GLU A 1022 -50.61 -11.22 26.92
N LEU A 1023 -50.01 -10.20 26.26
CA LEU A 1023 -50.07 -10.05 24.81
C LEU A 1023 -49.36 -11.18 24.06
N CYS A 1024 -48.19 -11.65 24.55
CA CYS A 1024 -47.51 -12.81 23.96
C CYS A 1024 -48.32 -14.10 24.13
N GLU A 1025 -48.93 -14.31 25.31
CA GLU A 1025 -49.84 -15.44 25.57
C GLU A 1025 -51.02 -15.42 24.58
N LYS A 1026 -51.64 -14.24 24.36
CA LYS A 1026 -52.73 -14.06 23.40
C LYS A 1026 -52.32 -14.39 21.96
N LEU A 1027 -51.07 -14.14 21.60
CA LEU A 1027 -50.54 -14.37 20.24
C LEU A 1027 -49.99 -15.80 20.03
N GLY A 1028 -49.98 -16.64 21.07
CA GLY A 1028 -49.39 -17.98 21.01
C GLY A 1028 -47.86 -18.00 20.97
N GLU A 1029 -47.21 -16.93 21.45
CA GLU A 1029 -45.74 -16.83 21.56
C GLU A 1029 -45.26 -17.43 22.90
N ASP A 1030 -45.62 -18.69 23.14
CA ASP A 1030 -45.48 -19.39 24.44
C ASP A 1030 -44.04 -19.37 25.00
N ILE A 1031 -43.04 -19.61 24.14
CA ILE A 1031 -41.62 -19.58 24.54
C ILE A 1031 -41.21 -18.18 25.00
N ARG A 1032 -41.65 -17.14 24.28
CA ARG A 1032 -41.31 -15.74 24.57
C ARG A 1032 -42.00 -15.27 25.86
N ALA A 1033 -43.27 -15.65 26.05
CA ALA A 1033 -44.01 -15.40 27.27
C ALA A 1033 -43.33 -16.06 28.48
N ALA A 1034 -42.84 -17.30 28.33
CA ALA A 1034 -42.10 -18.00 29.38
C ALA A 1034 -40.79 -17.31 29.76
N ASP A 1035 -39.98 -16.91 28.78
CA ASP A 1035 -38.71 -16.22 29.01
C ASP A 1035 -38.94 -14.88 29.74
N TRP A 1036 -39.92 -14.08 29.30
CA TRP A 1036 -40.22 -12.79 29.93
C TRP A 1036 -40.85 -12.94 31.33
N ALA A 1037 -41.65 -13.98 31.56
CA ALA A 1037 -42.17 -14.31 32.89
C ALA A 1037 -41.05 -14.72 33.85
N TYR A 1038 -40.04 -15.45 33.37
CA TYR A 1038 -38.85 -15.79 34.14
C TYR A 1038 -38.05 -14.54 34.52
N ASP A 1039 -37.76 -13.66 33.56
CA ASP A 1039 -37.05 -12.40 33.80
C ASP A 1039 -37.79 -11.52 34.82
N LEU A 1040 -39.12 -11.42 34.70
CA LEU A 1040 -39.96 -10.69 35.65
C LEU A 1040 -39.91 -11.31 37.06
N ALA A 1041 -39.90 -12.63 37.16
CA ALA A 1041 -39.80 -13.33 38.44
C ALA A 1041 -38.44 -13.13 39.12
N LEU A 1042 -37.35 -13.13 38.34
CA LEU A 1042 -36.01 -12.85 38.83
C LEU A 1042 -35.95 -11.45 39.45
N ASN A 1043 -36.58 -10.46 38.82
CA ASN A 1043 -36.66 -9.10 39.36
C ASN A 1043 -37.39 -9.03 40.71
N TYR A 1044 -38.54 -9.71 40.84
CA TYR A 1044 -39.25 -9.82 42.12
C TYR A 1044 -38.44 -10.58 43.19
N THR A 1045 -37.40 -11.32 42.80
CA THR A 1045 -36.52 -12.06 43.72
C THR A 1045 -35.32 -11.22 44.17
N GLU A 1046 -34.70 -10.50 43.24
CA GLU A 1046 -33.36 -9.90 43.42
C GLU A 1046 -33.37 -8.39 43.69
N ALA A 1047 -34.37 -7.64 43.18
CA ALA A 1047 -34.37 -6.18 43.27
C ALA A 1047 -34.91 -5.67 44.63
N PRO A 1048 -34.09 -4.96 45.45
CA PRO A 1048 -34.45 -4.60 46.81
C PRO A 1048 -35.70 -3.71 46.96
N GLY A 1049 -36.00 -2.88 45.95
CA GLY A 1049 -37.12 -1.93 45.99
C GLY A 1049 -38.50 -2.53 45.75
N ILE A 1050 -38.58 -3.78 45.27
CA ILE A 1050 -39.80 -4.41 44.75
C ILE A 1050 -39.90 -5.90 45.10
N ARG A 1051 -39.01 -6.40 45.96
CA ARG A 1051 -38.88 -7.82 46.27
C ARG A 1051 -40.19 -8.42 46.80
N ASP A 1052 -40.76 -9.38 46.09
CA ASP A 1052 -41.99 -10.10 46.43
C ASP A 1052 -41.88 -11.54 45.93
N LEU A 1053 -41.46 -12.44 46.83
CA LEU A 1053 -41.21 -13.84 46.52
C LEU A 1053 -42.49 -14.59 46.10
N SER A 1054 -43.66 -14.16 46.54
CA SER A 1054 -44.93 -14.77 46.14
C SER A 1054 -45.30 -14.41 44.70
N ARG A 1055 -45.03 -13.17 44.27
CA ARG A 1055 -45.16 -12.79 42.86
C ARG A 1055 -44.09 -13.45 42.00
N ALA A 1056 -42.85 -13.56 42.48
CA ALA A 1056 -41.80 -14.29 41.78
C ALA A 1056 -42.21 -15.76 41.52
N GLU A 1057 -42.69 -16.46 42.55
CA GLU A 1057 -43.17 -17.84 42.40
C GLU A 1057 -44.34 -17.95 41.42
N LYS A 1058 -45.29 -17.00 41.47
CA LYS A 1058 -46.42 -16.96 40.54
C LYS A 1058 -45.95 -16.88 39.09
N TRP A 1059 -45.01 -15.99 38.78
CA TRP A 1059 -44.50 -15.80 37.41
C TRP A 1059 -43.60 -16.95 36.95
N LEU A 1060 -42.81 -17.56 37.83
CA LEU A 1060 -42.08 -18.80 37.51
C LEU A 1060 -43.03 -19.95 37.17
N ARG A 1061 -44.07 -20.17 37.98
CA ARG A 1061 -45.09 -21.18 37.69
C ARG A 1061 -45.79 -20.92 36.37
N ARG A 1062 -46.13 -19.65 36.11
CA ARG A 1062 -46.73 -19.21 34.85
C ARG A 1062 -45.83 -19.51 33.65
N GLY A 1063 -44.53 -19.18 33.71
CA GLY A 1063 -43.59 -19.49 32.63
C GLY A 1063 -43.39 -21.00 32.40
N LEU A 1064 -43.42 -21.81 33.46
CA LEU A 1064 -43.29 -23.27 33.37
C LEU A 1064 -44.50 -23.95 32.68
N GLU A 1065 -45.69 -23.33 32.71
CA GLU A 1065 -46.89 -23.82 32.02
C GLU A 1065 -46.74 -23.79 30.49
N TYR A 1066 -45.94 -22.85 29.95
CA TYR A 1066 -45.76 -22.61 28.51
C TYR A 1066 -44.55 -23.32 27.90
N LEU A 1067 -43.61 -23.80 28.72
CA LEU A 1067 -42.42 -24.50 28.24
C LEU A 1067 -42.71 -25.99 27.96
N PRO A 1068 -42.38 -26.52 26.77
CA PRO A 1068 -42.41 -27.95 26.50
C PRO A 1068 -41.56 -28.72 27.52
N ASP A 1069 -41.98 -29.94 27.90
CA ASP A 1069 -41.27 -30.75 28.93
C ASP A 1069 -39.79 -31.04 28.60
N GLN A 1070 -39.40 -30.93 27.32
CA GLN A 1070 -38.03 -31.14 26.85
C GLN A 1070 -37.26 -29.83 26.60
N HIS A 1071 -37.85 -28.65 26.85
CA HIS A 1071 -37.19 -27.38 26.61
C HIS A 1071 -36.10 -27.14 27.68
N PRO A 1072 -34.84 -26.85 27.28
CA PRO A 1072 -33.72 -26.74 28.23
C PRO A 1072 -33.89 -25.65 29.28
N ALA A 1073 -34.71 -24.62 29.02
CA ALA A 1073 -35.02 -23.57 29.98
C ALA A 1073 -35.92 -24.04 31.14
N LYS A 1074 -36.66 -25.15 31.00
CA LYS A 1074 -37.60 -25.65 32.03
C LYS A 1074 -36.89 -26.24 33.27
N ALA A 1075 -35.62 -26.63 33.11
CA ALA A 1075 -34.78 -27.16 34.19
C ALA A 1075 -33.99 -26.06 34.93
N ARG A 1076 -33.83 -24.88 34.32
CA ARG A 1076 -33.36 -23.66 35.01
C ARG A 1076 -34.50 -23.09 35.83
#